data_AF-A0A140E611-F1
#
_entry.id   AF-A0A140E611-F1
#
_cell.length_a   1.000
_cell.length_b   1.000
_cell.length_c   1.000
_cell.angle_alpha   90.00
_cell.angle_beta   90.00
_cell.angle_gamma   90.00
#
_symmetry.space_group_name_H-M   'P 1'
#
loop_
_entity.id
_entity.type
_entity.pdbx_description
1 polymer ?
#
loop_
_entity_poly.entity_id
_entity_poly.type
_entity_poly.pdbx_seq_one_letter_code
_entity_poly.pdbx_strand_id
1 'polypeptide(L)'
;MERLPARSLILVIDDDDMVRLMLQEILQKEEFDVICAANGKQGLTLAASKRPNLVLLDVMLPDINGFECLQTIKNMPGNTLLPVVMLTGMDDLESVNRAFQLGATDFIPKPLNWPTLPHRLRYLLRSVATLEELARSEAELRQAQKIAQLGSWYWSIVDDSMQWSEEVFNILGTDRSSFEHKCRDLYKSVHPSELGKLQQAMDLCVKNQRSFRLELPVTHHDDSIHVIHMQGKPVVENQLVTHIHGTVQDITERRHIEERVRFLSYYDPLTGLPNRTLFKEILAQAMSYCTRYGTVISTLFVSIDRFKRINETLGPKIGDQVLKMFAERLLAEVRDCDYISINADYDLADMTVSRLGGNEFTVLLNHIEDTRDSVKVAKRIFHAMQQAFPVDDTELFLGINIGIAIYPGDGQDEDSFIKNGEFAMNHASEHGHNNYQFFSKSLNVAAFHKLAMENSLRRAIERNELQLYYQAKINIRRQQVVGCEALIRWQHPELGLIGPSQFIPIAEDSGLIAQISDWVLENASRQTLDWQQSGLCQGLIMAVNVSATQFRQYGFGSHVREVLTNIGLEPRYLRLELTETILLDHIDDALVTLRELQALGVKISIDDFGTGYSSLSYLKKLPISELKVDHCFVRDLPHNEDDMAITAAILALADALSLDVVAEGVENEDQANFLLDSGCEVVQGFLYNKPMPAEEFAAFVLTFNSQYLLAGKV
;
A
#
# COMPACT_ATOMS: atom_id res chain seq x y z
N MET A 1 -49.73 -41.20 4.56
CA MET A 1 -49.72 -42.47 3.81
C MET A 1 -48.27 -42.71 3.42
N GLU A 2 -47.47 -43.16 4.40
CA GLU A 2 -46.00 -43.13 4.34
C GLU A 2 -45.46 -44.43 3.73
N ARG A 3 -44.52 -44.27 2.79
CA ARG A 3 -43.92 -45.34 1.99
C ARG A 3 -43.21 -46.35 2.90
N LEU A 4 -43.73 -47.58 2.96
CA LEU A 4 -42.89 -48.74 3.24
C LEU A 4 -41.75 -48.76 2.20
N PRO A 5 -40.52 -49.19 2.56
CA PRO A 5 -39.43 -49.32 1.60
C PRO A 5 -39.85 -50.22 0.42
N ALA A 6 -39.33 -49.94 -0.77
CA ALA A 6 -39.54 -50.79 -1.95
C ALA A 6 -39.31 -52.28 -1.58
N ARG A 7 -40.17 -53.17 -2.13
CA ARG A 7 -40.33 -54.60 -1.77
C ARG A 7 -39.28 -55.13 -0.78
N SER A 8 -39.64 -55.16 0.51
CA SER A 8 -38.74 -55.66 1.55
C SER A 8 -38.49 -57.16 1.35
N LEU A 9 -37.22 -57.56 1.43
CA LEU A 9 -36.79 -58.94 1.26
C LEU A 9 -36.92 -59.72 2.57
N ILE A 10 -37.75 -60.77 2.57
CA ILE A 10 -37.95 -61.67 3.70
C ILE A 10 -37.23 -62.99 3.43
N LEU A 11 -36.37 -63.40 4.35
CA LEU A 11 -35.75 -64.72 4.33
C LEU A 11 -36.55 -65.68 5.20
N VAL A 12 -37.07 -66.75 4.61
CA VAL A 12 -37.79 -67.83 5.29
C VAL A 12 -36.87 -69.03 5.43
N ILE A 13 -36.59 -69.45 6.66
CA ILE A 13 -35.76 -70.62 6.98
C ILE A 13 -36.67 -71.60 7.73
N ASP A 14 -37.09 -72.66 7.05
CA ASP A 14 -38.00 -73.68 7.59
C ASP A 14 -37.68 -75.00 6.88
N ASP A 15 -37.79 -76.15 7.53
CA ASP A 15 -37.49 -77.45 6.92
C ASP A 15 -38.70 -78.03 6.16
N ASP A 16 -39.92 -77.57 6.48
CA ASP A 16 -41.16 -77.99 5.85
C ASP A 16 -41.40 -77.27 4.50
N ASP A 17 -41.32 -78.05 3.41
CA ASP A 17 -41.54 -77.58 2.04
C ASP A 17 -42.90 -76.91 1.83
N MET A 18 -43.96 -77.42 2.48
CA MET A 18 -45.31 -76.88 2.35
C MET A 18 -45.45 -75.55 3.08
N VAL A 19 -44.85 -75.42 4.27
CA VAL A 19 -44.83 -74.16 5.02
C VAL A 19 -44.06 -73.07 4.25
N ARG A 20 -42.90 -73.41 3.66
CA ARG A 20 -42.14 -72.47 2.83
C ARG A 20 -42.91 -72.02 1.60
N LEU A 21 -43.57 -72.94 0.88
CA LEU A 21 -44.41 -72.61 -0.28
C LEU A 21 -45.56 -71.68 0.08
N MET A 22 -46.26 -71.97 1.18
CA MET A 22 -47.38 -71.14 1.67
C MET A 22 -46.92 -69.75 2.12
N LEU A 23 -45.83 -69.67 2.89
CA LEU A 23 -45.23 -68.40 3.30
C LEU A 23 -44.80 -67.57 2.08
N GLN A 24 -44.16 -68.20 1.10
CA GLN A 24 -43.75 -67.57 -0.13
C GLN A 24 -44.96 -67.02 -0.90
N GLU A 25 -46.01 -67.80 -1.11
CA GLU A 25 -47.20 -67.37 -1.87
C GLU A 25 -47.93 -66.21 -1.18
N ILE A 26 -48.15 -66.31 0.14
CA ILE A 26 -48.88 -65.28 0.90
C ILE A 26 -48.10 -63.99 0.99
N LEU A 27 -46.81 -64.05 1.29
CA LEU A 27 -45.98 -62.84 1.42
C LEU A 27 -45.73 -62.19 0.06
N GLN A 28 -45.58 -62.96 -1.03
CA GLN A 28 -45.48 -62.41 -2.38
C GLN A 28 -46.77 -61.74 -2.86
N LYS A 29 -47.95 -62.29 -2.50
CA LYS A 29 -49.25 -61.64 -2.74
C LYS A 29 -49.37 -60.30 -2.02
N GLU A 30 -48.75 -60.17 -0.86
CA GLU A 30 -48.66 -58.95 -0.06
C GLU A 30 -47.44 -58.07 -0.41
N GLU A 31 -46.89 -58.23 -1.61
CA GLU A 31 -45.81 -57.42 -2.20
C GLU A 31 -44.44 -57.50 -1.50
N PHE A 32 -44.17 -58.56 -0.73
CA PHE A 32 -42.84 -58.84 -0.22
C PHE A 32 -42.01 -59.66 -1.23
N ASP A 33 -40.72 -59.37 -1.31
CA ASP A 33 -39.79 -60.30 -1.98
C ASP A 33 -39.40 -61.38 -0.98
N VAL A 34 -39.45 -62.65 -1.39
CA VAL A 34 -39.24 -63.78 -0.47
C VAL A 34 -38.17 -64.70 -1.03
N ILE A 35 -37.21 -65.04 -0.17
CA ILE A 35 -36.22 -66.08 -0.43
C ILE A 35 -36.34 -67.16 0.64
N CYS A 36 -36.20 -68.42 0.24
CA CYS A 36 -36.43 -69.57 1.10
C CYS A 36 -35.15 -70.38 1.27
N ALA A 37 -34.93 -70.91 2.47
CA ALA A 37 -33.87 -71.85 2.81
C ALA A 37 -34.47 -73.08 3.47
N ALA A 38 -34.05 -74.27 3.05
CA ALA A 38 -34.57 -75.54 3.56
C ALA A 38 -33.86 -76.01 4.85
N ASN A 39 -32.78 -75.33 5.25
CA ASN A 39 -31.99 -75.67 6.43
C ASN A 39 -31.21 -74.43 6.92
N GLY A 40 -30.65 -74.52 8.13
CA GLY A 40 -30.00 -73.39 8.78
C GLY A 40 -28.70 -72.96 8.09
N LYS A 41 -27.86 -73.87 7.61
CA LYS A 41 -26.62 -73.51 6.86
C LYS A 41 -26.92 -72.75 5.58
N GLN A 42 -27.93 -73.17 4.82
CA GLN A 42 -28.41 -72.45 3.65
C GLN A 42 -28.98 -71.08 4.05
N GLY A 43 -29.73 -71.04 5.16
CA GLY A 43 -30.26 -69.81 5.75
C GLY A 43 -29.17 -68.79 6.10
N LEU A 44 -28.11 -69.21 6.79
CA LEU A 44 -26.96 -68.36 7.14
C LEU A 44 -26.23 -67.82 5.90
N THR A 45 -26.06 -68.66 4.88
CA THR A 45 -25.42 -68.27 3.61
C THR A 45 -26.25 -67.20 2.89
N LEU A 46 -27.58 -67.37 2.88
CA LEU A 46 -28.51 -66.41 2.28
C LEU A 46 -28.61 -65.12 3.10
N ALA A 47 -28.62 -65.20 4.43
CA ALA A 47 -28.62 -64.02 5.30
C ALA A 47 -27.39 -63.13 5.06
N ALA A 48 -26.20 -63.73 4.94
CA ALA A 48 -24.96 -63.00 4.69
C ALA A 48 -24.89 -62.40 3.27
N SER A 49 -25.33 -63.15 2.25
CA SER A 49 -25.17 -62.76 0.84
C SER A 49 -26.29 -61.86 0.31
N LYS A 50 -27.53 -62.05 0.78
CA LYS A 50 -28.71 -61.34 0.25
C LYS A 50 -29.18 -60.18 1.14
N ARG A 51 -28.68 -60.09 2.39
CA ARG A 51 -29.03 -59.04 3.36
C ARG A 51 -30.55 -58.78 3.43
N PRO A 52 -31.33 -59.76 3.91
CA PRO A 52 -32.77 -59.61 4.02
C PRO A 52 -33.13 -58.47 5.00
N ASN A 53 -34.32 -57.92 4.85
CA ASN A 53 -34.89 -56.92 5.77
C ASN A 53 -35.58 -57.57 6.98
N LEU A 54 -35.97 -58.85 6.88
CA LEU A 54 -36.55 -59.63 7.97
C LEU A 54 -36.27 -61.12 7.77
N VAL A 55 -36.08 -61.86 8.85
CA VAL A 55 -35.91 -63.32 8.82
C VAL A 55 -37.05 -63.99 9.58
N LEU A 56 -37.77 -64.90 8.91
CA LEU A 56 -38.65 -65.88 9.54
C LEU A 56 -37.84 -67.16 9.74
N LEU A 57 -37.68 -67.62 10.97
CA LEU A 57 -36.76 -68.70 11.32
C LEU A 57 -37.46 -69.76 12.15
N ASP A 58 -37.59 -70.96 11.60
CA ASP A 58 -38.08 -72.10 12.36
C ASP A 58 -37.10 -72.53 13.45
N VAL A 59 -37.64 -72.99 14.57
CA VAL A 59 -36.85 -73.48 15.70
C VAL A 59 -36.22 -74.85 15.40
N MET A 60 -36.92 -75.73 14.69
CA MET A 60 -36.54 -77.12 14.48
C MET A 60 -36.01 -77.33 13.07
N LEU A 61 -34.70 -77.13 12.89
CA LEU A 61 -34.03 -77.31 11.61
C LEU A 61 -33.18 -78.60 11.58
N PRO A 62 -32.95 -79.21 10.41
CA PRO A 62 -32.32 -80.53 10.29
C PRO A 62 -30.81 -80.54 10.55
N ASP A 63 -30.13 -79.39 10.51
CA ASP A 63 -28.67 -79.29 10.52
C ASP A 63 -28.07 -78.49 11.68
N ILE A 64 -28.57 -77.27 11.94
CA ILE A 64 -28.21 -76.42 13.08
C ILE A 64 -29.48 -75.98 13.79
N ASN A 65 -29.46 -75.90 15.11
CA ASN A 65 -30.66 -75.49 15.85
C ASN A 65 -31.07 -74.05 15.47
N GLY A 66 -32.37 -73.76 15.33
CA GLY A 66 -32.88 -72.42 15.03
C GLY A 66 -32.37 -71.33 15.99
N PHE A 67 -32.12 -71.64 17.26
CA PHE A 67 -31.52 -70.71 18.21
C PHE A 67 -30.04 -70.40 17.91
N GLU A 68 -29.26 -71.38 17.47
CA GLU A 68 -27.87 -71.19 17.05
C GLU A 68 -27.80 -70.39 15.74
N CYS A 69 -28.75 -70.64 14.84
CA CYS A 69 -28.93 -69.87 13.62
C CYS A 69 -29.24 -68.39 13.93
N LEU A 70 -30.19 -68.10 14.84
CA LEU A 70 -30.52 -66.76 15.30
C LEU A 70 -29.28 -66.01 15.84
N GLN A 71 -28.55 -66.65 16.77
CA GLN A 71 -27.37 -66.04 17.39
C GLN A 71 -26.30 -65.72 16.34
N THR A 72 -26.10 -66.63 15.38
CA THR A 72 -25.15 -66.42 14.28
C THR A 72 -25.58 -65.26 13.39
N ILE A 73 -26.86 -65.16 13.03
CA ILE A 73 -27.40 -64.06 12.21
C ILE A 73 -27.23 -62.71 12.91
N LYS A 74 -27.52 -62.63 14.21
CA LYS A 74 -27.44 -61.38 14.99
C LYS A 74 -26.02 -60.89 15.21
N ASN A 75 -25.05 -61.79 15.29
CA ASN A 75 -23.64 -61.44 15.43
C ASN A 75 -22.97 -61.02 14.10
N MET A 76 -23.67 -61.09 12.96
CA MET A 76 -23.13 -60.60 11.69
C MET A 76 -23.05 -59.06 11.66
N PRO A 77 -22.01 -58.47 11.05
CA PRO A 77 -21.89 -57.01 10.93
C PRO A 77 -23.09 -56.40 10.19
N GLY A 78 -23.75 -55.42 10.82
CA GLY A 78 -24.91 -54.73 10.26
C GLY A 78 -26.27 -55.37 10.57
N ASN A 79 -26.31 -56.51 11.27
CA ASN A 79 -27.56 -57.22 11.60
C ASN A 79 -28.07 -56.95 13.03
N THR A 80 -27.47 -56.02 13.77
CA THR A 80 -27.87 -55.69 15.15
C THR A 80 -29.37 -55.35 15.24
N LEU A 81 -29.87 -54.56 14.28
CA LEU A 81 -31.27 -54.15 14.19
C LEU A 81 -32.14 -55.04 13.27
N LEU A 82 -31.57 -56.07 12.62
CA LEU A 82 -32.30 -56.95 11.70
C LEU A 82 -33.42 -57.69 12.44
N PRO A 83 -34.71 -57.53 12.08
CA PRO A 83 -35.78 -58.25 12.75
C PRO A 83 -35.72 -59.75 12.43
N VAL A 84 -35.64 -60.58 13.46
CA VAL A 84 -35.72 -62.05 13.35
C VAL A 84 -36.93 -62.54 14.13
N VAL A 85 -37.83 -63.21 13.43
CA VAL A 85 -39.08 -63.74 13.98
C VAL A 85 -39.00 -65.26 14.03
N MET A 86 -39.06 -65.82 15.24
CA MET A 86 -38.99 -67.27 15.43
C MET A 86 -40.36 -67.92 15.15
N LEU A 87 -40.38 -68.99 14.35
CA LEU A 87 -41.54 -69.85 14.12
C LEU A 87 -41.37 -71.12 14.98
N THR A 88 -42.39 -71.52 15.74
CA THR A 88 -42.27 -72.70 16.63
C THR A 88 -43.53 -73.56 16.68
N GLY A 89 -43.44 -74.78 17.23
CA GLY A 89 -44.58 -75.62 17.64
C GLY A 89 -45.10 -75.32 19.06
N MET A 90 -46.33 -75.75 19.38
CA MET A 90 -47.12 -75.29 20.55
C MET A 90 -46.41 -75.31 21.93
N ASP A 91 -46.61 -74.19 22.65
CA ASP A 91 -46.52 -73.91 24.11
C ASP A 91 -45.32 -74.41 24.94
N ASP A 92 -44.13 -73.89 24.63
CA ASP A 92 -43.01 -73.85 25.60
C ASP A 92 -42.57 -72.39 25.90
N LEU A 93 -42.97 -71.89 27.05
CA LEU A 93 -42.65 -70.53 27.54
C LEU A 93 -41.13 -70.34 27.76
N GLU A 94 -40.37 -71.40 28.03
CA GLU A 94 -38.92 -71.33 28.21
C GLU A 94 -38.21 -71.06 26.89
N SER A 95 -38.65 -71.71 25.81
CA SER A 95 -38.16 -71.50 24.45
C SER A 95 -38.41 -70.07 23.94
N VAL A 96 -39.54 -69.46 24.30
CA VAL A 96 -39.85 -68.06 23.96
C VAL A 96 -38.90 -67.09 24.69
N ASN A 97 -38.72 -67.26 26.00
CA ASN A 97 -37.81 -66.42 26.78
C ASN A 97 -36.37 -66.54 26.29
N ARG A 98 -35.94 -67.76 25.93
CA ARG A 98 -34.63 -68.01 25.33
C ARG A 98 -34.46 -67.31 23.98
N ALA A 99 -35.50 -67.27 23.13
CA ALA A 99 -35.46 -66.55 21.85
C ALA A 99 -35.17 -65.05 22.05
N PHE A 100 -35.89 -64.39 22.97
CA PHE A 100 -35.70 -62.97 23.24
C PHE A 100 -34.33 -62.66 23.86
N GLN A 101 -33.83 -63.52 24.76
CA GLN A 101 -32.48 -63.37 25.32
C GLN A 101 -31.38 -63.48 24.25
N LEU A 102 -31.60 -64.28 23.20
CA LEU A 102 -30.70 -64.40 22.06
C LEU A 102 -30.92 -63.31 20.99
N GLY A 103 -31.83 -62.37 21.22
CA GLY A 103 -32.06 -61.20 20.37
C GLY A 103 -33.17 -61.35 19.32
N ALA A 104 -34.01 -62.39 19.39
CA ALA A 104 -35.21 -62.46 18.53
C ALA A 104 -36.09 -61.22 18.74
N THR A 105 -36.63 -60.70 17.64
CA THR A 105 -37.47 -59.50 17.66
C THR A 105 -38.91 -59.84 17.98
N ASP A 106 -39.37 -61.01 17.52
CA ASP A 106 -40.71 -61.49 17.79
C ASP A 106 -40.79 -63.01 17.62
N PHE A 107 -41.95 -63.58 17.94
CA PHE A 107 -42.22 -65.00 17.90
C PHE A 107 -43.65 -65.31 17.43
N ILE A 108 -43.82 -66.35 16.62
CA ILE A 108 -45.11 -66.78 16.07
C ILE A 108 -45.29 -68.30 16.23
N PRO A 109 -46.32 -68.75 16.97
CA PRO A 109 -46.61 -70.18 17.12
C PRO A 109 -47.27 -70.78 15.87
N LYS A 110 -47.00 -72.06 15.58
CA LYS A 110 -47.64 -72.89 14.56
C LYS A 110 -48.88 -73.59 15.18
N PRO A 111 -50.04 -73.66 14.48
CA PRO A 111 -50.24 -73.28 13.07
C PRO A 111 -50.31 -71.77 12.86
N LEU A 112 -49.68 -71.29 11.78
CA LEU A 112 -49.57 -69.87 11.46
C LEU A 112 -50.94 -69.28 11.13
N ASN A 113 -51.23 -68.10 11.70
CA ASN A 113 -52.41 -67.31 11.35
C ASN A 113 -52.13 -66.52 10.05
N TRP A 114 -52.39 -67.16 8.91
CA TRP A 114 -52.10 -66.62 7.58
C TRP A 114 -52.65 -65.21 7.30
N PRO A 115 -53.91 -64.87 7.65
CA PRO A 115 -54.42 -63.52 7.42
C PRO A 115 -53.70 -62.41 8.19
N THR A 116 -53.16 -62.69 9.38
CA THR A 116 -52.59 -61.64 10.26
C THR A 116 -51.07 -61.54 10.16
N LEU A 117 -50.40 -62.58 9.66
CA LEU A 117 -48.95 -62.64 9.55
C LEU A 117 -48.35 -61.45 8.75
N PRO A 118 -48.83 -61.11 7.54
CA PRO A 118 -48.25 -59.99 6.77
C PRO A 118 -48.34 -58.65 7.52
N HIS A 119 -49.46 -58.37 8.19
CA HIS A 119 -49.63 -57.14 8.98
C HIS A 119 -48.63 -57.04 10.13
N ARG A 120 -48.37 -58.15 10.83
CA ARG A 120 -47.39 -58.21 11.92
C ARG A 120 -45.97 -57.96 11.41
N LEU A 121 -45.58 -58.56 10.28
CA LEU A 121 -44.26 -58.35 9.68
C LEU A 121 -44.08 -56.89 9.20
N ARG A 122 -45.11 -56.27 8.61
CA ARG A 122 -45.08 -54.84 8.23
C ARG A 122 -44.85 -53.93 9.44
N TYR A 123 -45.49 -54.22 10.57
CA TYR A 123 -45.31 -53.44 11.79
C TYR A 123 -43.86 -53.51 12.29
N LEU A 124 -43.26 -54.71 12.33
CA LEU A 124 -41.87 -54.90 12.75
C LEU A 124 -40.88 -54.16 11.84
N LEU A 125 -41.06 -54.28 10.52
CA LEU A 125 -40.23 -53.57 9.54
C LEU A 125 -40.34 -52.05 9.69
N ARG A 126 -41.54 -51.52 9.95
CA ARG A 126 -41.73 -50.08 10.19
C ARG A 126 -41.02 -49.62 11.46
N SER A 127 -41.15 -50.37 12.55
CA SER A 127 -40.51 -50.02 13.83
C SER A 127 -38.99 -49.91 13.71
N VAL A 128 -38.36 -50.83 12.98
CA VAL A 128 -36.91 -50.81 12.76
C VAL A 128 -36.50 -49.63 11.87
N ALA A 129 -37.24 -49.37 10.79
CA ALA A 129 -36.96 -48.24 9.90
C ALA A 129 -37.01 -46.89 10.64
N THR A 130 -37.99 -46.70 11.53
CA THR A 130 -38.09 -45.48 12.35
C THR A 130 -36.91 -45.31 13.31
N LEU A 131 -36.42 -46.40 13.91
CA LEU A 131 -35.25 -46.36 14.79
C LEU A 131 -33.97 -46.03 14.02
N GLU A 132 -33.79 -46.58 12.82
CA GLU A 132 -32.65 -46.27 11.96
C GLU A 132 -32.67 -44.80 11.48
N GLU A 133 -33.84 -44.29 11.11
CA GLU A 133 -34.02 -42.90 10.71
C GLU A 133 -33.73 -41.93 11.85
N LEU A 134 -34.21 -42.23 13.06
CA LEU A 134 -33.91 -41.43 14.26
C LEU A 134 -32.41 -41.41 14.56
N ALA A 135 -31.76 -42.58 14.58
CA ALA A 135 -30.32 -42.67 14.83
C ALA A 135 -29.49 -41.90 13.78
N ARG A 136 -29.91 -41.96 12.51
CA ARG A 136 -29.27 -41.19 11.43
C ARG A 136 -29.47 -39.68 11.62
N SER A 137 -30.70 -39.24 11.89
CA SER A 137 -31.02 -37.82 12.11
C SER A 137 -30.26 -37.25 13.30
N GLU A 138 -30.16 -37.99 14.41
CA GLU A 138 -29.35 -37.60 15.56
C GLU A 138 -27.86 -37.48 15.23
N ALA A 139 -27.31 -38.42 14.46
CA ALA A 139 -25.91 -38.39 14.07
C ALA A 139 -25.61 -37.18 13.15
N GLU A 140 -26.47 -36.92 12.17
CA GLU A 140 -26.36 -35.77 11.27
C GLU A 140 -26.45 -34.45 12.04
N LEU A 141 -27.37 -34.32 13.00
CA LEU A 141 -27.49 -33.13 13.86
C LEU A 141 -26.24 -32.91 14.71
N ARG A 142 -25.71 -33.96 15.36
CA ARG A 142 -24.45 -33.87 16.14
C ARG A 142 -23.28 -33.44 15.25
N GLN A 143 -23.19 -33.99 14.05
CA GLN A 143 -22.13 -33.62 13.11
C GLN A 143 -22.26 -32.17 12.63
N ALA A 144 -23.48 -31.72 12.32
CA ALA A 144 -23.75 -30.34 11.93
C ALA A 144 -23.39 -29.35 13.06
N GLN A 145 -23.73 -29.67 14.32
CA GLN A 145 -23.36 -28.86 15.49
C GLN A 145 -21.84 -28.78 15.69
N LYS A 146 -21.12 -29.90 15.49
CA LYS A 146 -19.66 -29.93 15.58
C LYS A 146 -18.98 -29.13 14.47
N ILE A 147 -19.48 -29.23 13.23
CA ILE A 147 -18.99 -28.40 12.10
C ILE A 147 -19.24 -26.92 12.38
N ALA A 148 -20.38 -26.58 12.98
CA ALA A 148 -20.73 -25.22 13.35
C ALA A 148 -20.04 -24.70 14.62
N GLN A 149 -19.25 -25.54 15.31
CA GLN A 149 -18.60 -25.22 16.60
C GLN A 149 -19.61 -24.67 17.63
N LEU A 150 -20.78 -25.30 17.70
CA LEU A 150 -21.86 -24.92 18.61
C LEU A 150 -21.97 -25.92 19.75
N GLY A 151 -21.78 -25.44 20.98
CA GLY A 151 -22.15 -26.16 22.18
C GLY A 151 -23.64 -25.97 22.49
N SER A 152 -24.34 -27.04 22.84
CA SER A 152 -25.73 -26.96 23.31
C SER A 152 -25.78 -27.17 24.82
N TRP A 153 -26.60 -26.38 25.49
CA TRP A 153 -26.78 -26.48 26.92
C TRP A 153 -28.26 -26.43 27.27
N TYR A 154 -28.60 -27.12 28.36
CA TYR A 154 -29.95 -27.26 28.86
C TYR A 154 -29.94 -27.05 30.36
N TRP A 155 -30.87 -26.23 30.83
CA TRP A 155 -31.07 -26.00 32.25
C TRP A 155 -32.53 -26.27 32.62
N SER A 156 -32.75 -27.17 33.58
CA SER A 156 -34.04 -27.32 34.24
C SER A 156 -34.12 -26.42 35.46
N ILE A 157 -35.16 -25.61 35.50
CA ILE A 157 -35.40 -24.65 36.57
C ILE A 157 -35.94 -25.37 37.81
N VAL A 158 -36.64 -26.50 37.62
CA VAL A 158 -37.38 -27.20 38.68
C VAL A 158 -36.45 -27.92 39.65
N ASP A 159 -35.44 -28.62 39.15
CA ASP A 159 -34.46 -29.38 39.94
C ASP A 159 -33.06 -28.75 39.94
N ASP A 160 -32.92 -27.58 39.31
CA ASP A 160 -31.66 -26.90 39.05
C ASP A 160 -30.64 -27.87 38.43
N SER A 161 -31.04 -28.63 37.40
CA SER A 161 -30.16 -29.54 36.67
C SER A 161 -29.66 -28.91 35.37
N MET A 162 -28.34 -28.89 35.19
CA MET A 162 -27.66 -28.37 34.01
C MET A 162 -27.01 -29.50 33.22
N GLN A 163 -27.22 -29.49 31.91
CA GLN A 163 -26.61 -30.42 30.97
C GLN A 163 -25.90 -29.65 29.87
N TRP A 164 -24.67 -30.06 29.57
CA TRP A 164 -23.81 -29.49 28.55
C TRP A 164 -23.45 -30.57 27.53
N SER A 165 -23.48 -30.22 26.25
CA SER A 165 -22.86 -31.06 25.23
C SER A 165 -21.33 -31.06 25.42
N GLU A 166 -20.66 -32.06 24.83
CA GLU A 166 -19.20 -32.16 24.85
C GLU A 166 -18.52 -30.87 24.35
N GLU A 167 -19.12 -30.25 23.34
CA GLU A 167 -18.59 -29.02 22.74
C GLU A 167 -18.66 -27.81 23.68
N VAL A 168 -19.62 -27.75 24.61
CA VAL A 168 -19.67 -26.67 25.61
C VAL A 168 -18.46 -26.74 26.56
N PHE A 169 -18.04 -27.95 26.96
CA PHE A 169 -16.86 -28.11 27.80
C PHE A 169 -15.59 -27.64 27.09
N ASN A 170 -15.48 -27.92 25.78
CA ASN A 170 -14.38 -27.46 24.94
C ASN A 170 -14.38 -25.93 24.82
N ILE A 171 -15.55 -25.33 24.53
CA ILE A 171 -15.72 -23.87 24.35
C ILE A 171 -15.49 -23.09 25.64
N LEU A 172 -15.84 -23.64 26.80
CA LEU A 172 -15.66 -22.98 28.11
C LEU A 172 -14.34 -23.39 28.79
N GLY A 173 -13.53 -24.24 28.17
CA GLY A 173 -12.26 -24.72 28.71
C GLY A 173 -12.36 -25.37 30.10
N THR A 174 -13.51 -25.96 30.43
CA THR A 174 -13.84 -26.47 31.77
C THR A 174 -13.80 -28.00 31.80
N ASP A 175 -13.16 -28.59 32.82
CA ASP A 175 -13.11 -30.05 32.98
C ASP A 175 -14.45 -30.61 33.45
N ARG A 176 -14.91 -31.67 32.77
CA ARG A 176 -16.11 -32.44 33.11
C ARG A 176 -16.07 -33.00 34.53
N SER A 177 -14.89 -33.31 35.06
CA SER A 177 -14.74 -33.81 36.43
C SER A 177 -15.19 -32.80 37.51
N SER A 178 -15.15 -31.50 37.17
CA SER A 178 -15.50 -30.39 38.05
C SER A 178 -16.95 -29.91 37.91
N PHE A 179 -17.70 -30.48 36.95
CA PHE A 179 -19.06 -30.09 36.63
C PHE A 179 -20.08 -30.74 37.57
N GLU A 180 -20.81 -29.92 38.32
CA GLU A 180 -21.74 -30.37 39.35
C GLU A 180 -23.18 -30.46 38.82
N HIS A 181 -23.38 -30.29 37.51
CA HIS A 181 -24.68 -30.26 36.85
C HIS A 181 -25.62 -29.18 37.41
N LYS A 182 -25.08 -28.01 37.82
CA LYS A 182 -25.86 -26.91 38.41
C LYS A 182 -25.70 -25.62 37.61
N CYS A 183 -26.68 -24.71 37.69
CA CYS A 183 -26.61 -23.41 37.00
C CYS A 183 -25.36 -22.60 37.40
N ARG A 184 -24.92 -22.74 38.66
CA ARG A 184 -23.71 -22.07 39.18
C ARG A 184 -22.44 -22.38 38.40
N ASP A 185 -22.36 -23.54 37.74
CA ASP A 185 -21.16 -23.92 36.99
C ASP A 185 -20.97 -23.03 35.77
N LEU A 186 -22.07 -22.58 35.14
CA LEU A 186 -22.02 -21.57 34.09
C LEU A 186 -21.53 -20.22 34.62
N TYR A 187 -21.94 -19.83 35.83
CA TYR A 187 -21.49 -18.58 36.43
C TYR A 187 -20.00 -18.59 36.80
N LYS A 188 -19.44 -19.75 37.17
CA LYS A 188 -17.99 -19.86 37.48
C LYS A 188 -17.12 -19.59 36.25
N SER A 189 -17.58 -19.91 35.05
CA SER A 189 -16.81 -19.76 33.80
C SER A 189 -16.80 -18.32 33.25
N VAL A 190 -17.69 -17.44 33.71
CA VAL A 190 -17.85 -16.07 33.18
C VAL A 190 -17.06 -15.07 34.02
N HIS A 191 -16.45 -14.08 33.36
CA HIS A 191 -15.67 -13.05 34.04
C HIS A 191 -16.49 -12.29 35.10
N PRO A 192 -15.94 -12.00 36.30
CA PRO A 192 -16.69 -11.40 37.42
C PRO A 192 -17.44 -10.10 37.09
N SER A 193 -16.89 -9.25 36.22
CA SER A 193 -17.50 -7.98 35.81
C SER A 193 -18.79 -8.14 35.00
N GLU A 194 -19.03 -9.33 34.42
CA GLU A 194 -20.11 -9.60 33.47
C GLU A 194 -21.18 -10.56 34.05
N LEU A 195 -20.94 -11.12 35.24
CA LEU A 195 -21.87 -12.01 35.94
C LEU A 195 -23.26 -11.41 36.14
N GLY A 196 -23.32 -10.12 36.50
CA GLY A 196 -24.58 -9.43 36.72
C GLY A 196 -25.46 -9.38 35.46
N LYS A 197 -24.85 -9.21 34.29
CA LYS A 197 -25.59 -9.19 33.00
C LYS A 197 -26.14 -10.58 32.65
N LEU A 198 -25.36 -11.63 32.87
CA LEU A 198 -25.80 -13.00 32.63
C LEU A 198 -26.95 -13.40 33.57
N GLN A 199 -26.82 -13.13 34.86
CA GLN A 199 -27.88 -13.40 35.84
C GLN A 199 -29.17 -12.66 35.49
N GLN A 200 -29.07 -11.37 35.15
CA GLN A 200 -30.23 -10.57 34.74
C GLN A 200 -30.90 -11.13 33.48
N ALA A 201 -30.12 -11.57 32.49
CA ALA A 201 -30.67 -12.14 31.26
C ALA A 201 -31.37 -13.50 31.50
N MET A 202 -30.79 -14.35 32.34
CA MET A 202 -31.41 -15.63 32.75
C MET A 202 -32.71 -15.37 33.52
N ASP A 203 -32.72 -14.44 34.46
CA ASP A 203 -33.92 -14.05 35.23
C ASP A 203 -35.03 -13.50 34.33
N LEU A 204 -34.69 -12.60 33.39
CA LEU A 204 -35.64 -12.04 32.44
C LEU A 204 -36.17 -13.11 31.48
N CYS A 205 -35.36 -14.11 31.12
CA CYS A 205 -35.78 -15.24 30.31
C CYS A 205 -36.85 -16.07 31.02
N VAL A 206 -36.63 -16.37 32.31
CA VAL A 206 -37.60 -17.11 33.15
C VAL A 206 -38.87 -16.29 33.39
N LYS A 207 -38.75 -15.03 33.80
CA LYS A 207 -39.89 -14.20 34.20
C LYS A 207 -40.75 -13.74 33.02
N ASN A 208 -40.12 -13.34 31.91
CA ASN A 208 -40.80 -12.72 30.78
C ASN A 208 -40.94 -13.63 29.57
N GLN A 209 -40.51 -14.89 29.65
CA GLN A 209 -40.55 -15.87 28.55
C GLN A 209 -39.86 -15.35 27.27
N ARG A 210 -38.78 -14.57 27.42
CA ARG A 210 -38.03 -13.98 26.30
C ARG A 210 -36.70 -14.68 26.09
N SER A 211 -36.39 -15.01 24.85
CA SER A 211 -35.04 -15.44 24.49
C SER A 211 -34.02 -14.33 24.71
N PHE A 212 -32.81 -14.69 25.11
CA PHE A 212 -31.70 -13.75 25.23
C PHE A 212 -30.55 -14.15 24.32
N ARG A 213 -29.72 -13.15 24.00
CA ARG A 213 -28.47 -13.27 23.28
C ARG A 213 -27.46 -12.36 23.97
N LEU A 214 -26.31 -12.90 24.32
CA LEU A 214 -25.24 -12.19 25.01
C LEU A 214 -23.89 -12.55 24.39
N GLU A 215 -22.97 -11.59 24.40
CA GLU A 215 -21.55 -11.82 24.16
C GLU A 215 -20.82 -11.53 25.47
N LEU A 216 -20.09 -12.52 25.99
CA LEU A 216 -19.51 -12.47 27.34
C LEU A 216 -18.07 -12.98 27.28
N PRO A 217 -17.11 -12.32 27.95
CA PRO A 217 -15.79 -12.89 28.18
C PRO A 217 -15.88 -14.01 29.23
N VAL A 218 -15.23 -15.13 28.93
CA VAL A 218 -15.03 -16.29 29.79
C VAL A 218 -13.55 -16.52 29.99
N THR A 219 -13.19 -17.07 31.14
CA THR A 219 -11.80 -17.38 31.48
C THR A 219 -11.60 -18.88 31.40
N HIS A 220 -10.66 -19.31 30.57
CA HIS A 220 -10.25 -20.71 30.46
C HIS A 220 -9.31 -21.10 31.61
N HIS A 221 -9.05 -22.41 31.75
CA HIS A 221 -8.16 -22.97 32.78
C HIS A 221 -6.70 -22.52 32.65
N ASP A 222 -6.29 -22.00 31.48
CA ASP A 222 -4.97 -21.46 31.18
C ASP A 222 -4.87 -19.94 31.37
N ASP A 223 -5.87 -19.34 32.05
CA ASP A 223 -6.05 -17.90 32.25
C ASP A 223 -6.26 -17.09 30.94
N SER A 224 -6.44 -17.75 29.80
CA SER A 224 -6.81 -17.06 28.56
C SER A 224 -8.26 -16.57 28.61
N ILE A 225 -8.51 -15.40 28.01
CA ILE A 225 -9.84 -14.80 27.93
C ILE A 225 -10.40 -15.06 26.54
N HIS A 226 -11.52 -15.78 26.49
CA HIS A 226 -12.28 -16.04 25.27
C HIS A 226 -13.60 -15.27 25.30
N VAL A 227 -14.07 -14.80 24.16
CA VAL A 227 -15.39 -14.17 24.04
C VAL A 227 -16.36 -15.19 23.48
N ILE A 228 -17.37 -15.54 24.27
CA ILE A 228 -18.43 -16.45 23.85
C ILE A 228 -19.69 -15.68 23.46
N HIS A 229 -20.39 -16.20 22.47
CA HIS A 229 -21.74 -15.80 22.11
C HIS A 229 -22.73 -16.84 22.63
N MET A 230 -23.52 -16.45 23.62
CA MET A 230 -24.47 -17.33 24.31
C MET A 230 -25.90 -16.92 23.97
N GLN A 231 -26.73 -17.92 23.64
CA GLN A 231 -28.16 -17.74 23.41
C GLN A 231 -28.96 -18.70 24.27
N GLY A 232 -30.08 -18.23 24.83
CA GLY A 232 -31.01 -19.08 25.58
C GLY A 232 -32.45 -18.81 25.16
N LYS A 233 -33.24 -19.87 25.05
CA LYS A 233 -34.68 -19.83 24.76
C LYS A 233 -35.45 -20.58 25.86
N PRO A 234 -36.52 -19.99 26.39
CA PRO A 234 -37.35 -20.66 27.39
C PRO A 234 -38.24 -21.73 26.74
N VAL A 235 -38.41 -22.85 27.42
CA VAL A 235 -39.40 -23.89 27.12
C VAL A 235 -40.53 -23.73 28.12
N VAL A 236 -41.74 -23.50 27.60
CA VAL A 236 -42.93 -23.17 28.40
C VAL A 236 -43.89 -24.37 28.40
N GLU A 237 -44.25 -24.83 29.59
CA GLU A 237 -45.28 -25.84 29.81
C GLU A 237 -46.30 -25.27 30.81
N ASN A 238 -47.60 -25.36 30.50
CA ASN A 238 -48.68 -24.86 31.36
C ASN A 238 -48.49 -23.38 31.81
N GLN A 239 -48.04 -22.51 30.91
CA GLN A 239 -47.75 -21.08 31.16
C GLN A 239 -46.58 -20.78 32.11
N LEU A 240 -45.82 -21.80 32.52
CA LEU A 240 -44.61 -21.66 33.34
C LEU A 240 -43.39 -22.10 32.52
N VAL A 241 -42.27 -21.39 32.68
CA VAL A 241 -41.00 -21.82 32.09
C VAL A 241 -40.47 -22.99 32.93
N THR A 242 -40.36 -24.17 32.33
CA THR A 242 -39.83 -25.36 33.01
C THR A 242 -38.33 -25.54 32.75
N HIS A 243 -37.88 -25.16 31.55
CA HIS A 243 -36.50 -25.34 31.11
C HIS A 243 -36.02 -24.19 30.23
N ILE A 244 -34.70 -23.99 30.16
CA ILE A 244 -34.05 -23.13 29.18
C ILE A 244 -33.12 -23.99 28.34
N HIS A 245 -33.27 -23.89 27.01
CA HIS A 245 -32.36 -24.51 26.06
C HIS A 245 -31.61 -23.44 25.29
N GLY A 246 -30.32 -23.65 25.09
CA GLY A 246 -29.48 -22.65 24.48
C GLY A 246 -28.26 -23.21 23.78
N THR A 247 -27.55 -22.29 23.12
CA THR A 247 -26.29 -22.58 22.46
C THR A 247 -25.21 -21.63 22.94
N VAL A 248 -23.96 -22.07 22.84
CA VAL A 248 -22.77 -21.26 23.04
C VAL A 248 -21.84 -21.46 21.85
N GLN A 249 -21.16 -20.38 21.45
CA GLN A 249 -20.18 -20.37 20.37
C GLN A 249 -18.99 -19.54 20.80
N ASP A 250 -17.77 -20.01 20.54
CA ASP A 250 -16.57 -19.16 20.66
C ASP A 250 -16.53 -18.18 19.46
N ILE A 251 -16.50 -16.88 19.74
CA ILE A 251 -16.42 -15.81 18.73
C ILE A 251 -15.12 -15.00 18.87
N THR A 252 -14.14 -15.48 19.62
CA THR A 252 -12.87 -14.78 19.91
C THR A 252 -12.11 -14.46 18.63
N GLU A 253 -11.84 -15.47 17.79
CA GLU A 253 -11.15 -15.29 16.52
C GLU A 253 -11.91 -14.34 15.60
N ARG A 254 -13.24 -14.48 15.54
CA ARG A 254 -14.11 -13.60 14.75
C ARG A 254 -14.00 -12.15 15.21
N ARG A 255 -14.05 -11.89 16.52
CA ARG A 255 -13.89 -10.54 17.06
C ARG A 255 -12.51 -9.97 16.76
N HIS A 256 -11.44 -10.76 16.93
CA HIS A 256 -10.10 -10.31 16.58
C HIS A 256 -9.97 -9.97 15.09
N ILE A 257 -10.59 -10.76 14.21
CA ILE A 257 -10.64 -10.45 12.77
C ILE A 257 -11.42 -9.15 12.53
N GLU A 258 -12.60 -8.98 13.14
CA GLU A 258 -13.42 -7.77 12.98
C GLU A 258 -12.68 -6.50 13.48
N GLU A 259 -12.03 -6.58 14.64
CA GLU A 259 -11.19 -5.51 15.19
C GLU A 259 -9.98 -5.24 14.30
N ARG A 260 -9.32 -6.29 13.78
CA ARG A 260 -8.17 -6.15 12.90
C ARG A 260 -8.55 -5.55 11.55
N VAL A 261 -9.69 -5.95 11.00
CA VAL A 261 -10.25 -5.36 9.77
C VAL A 261 -10.54 -3.88 10.01
N ARG A 262 -11.21 -3.54 11.12
CA ARG A 262 -11.46 -2.14 11.49
C ARG A 262 -10.16 -1.35 11.62
N PHE A 263 -9.15 -1.92 12.28
CA PHE A 263 -7.84 -1.28 12.41
C PHE A 263 -7.20 -1.05 11.04
N LEU A 264 -7.13 -2.07 10.16
CA LEU A 264 -6.52 -1.95 8.84
C LEU A 264 -7.29 -1.02 7.88
N SER A 265 -8.60 -0.85 8.09
CA SER A 265 -9.41 0.10 7.31
C SER A 265 -9.11 1.56 7.65
N TYR A 266 -8.72 1.85 8.90
CA TYR A 266 -8.64 3.22 9.42
C TYR A 266 -7.24 3.65 9.88
N TYR A 267 -6.31 2.72 10.09
CA TYR A 267 -4.96 2.98 10.60
C TYR A 267 -3.88 2.41 9.68
N ASP A 268 -2.73 3.07 9.65
CA ASP A 268 -1.53 2.62 8.97
C ASP A 268 -0.85 1.51 9.81
N PRO A 269 -0.66 0.29 9.28
CA PRO A 269 -0.16 -0.83 10.07
C PRO A 269 1.31 -0.70 10.49
N LEU A 270 2.08 0.19 9.84
CA LEU A 270 3.49 0.40 10.17
C LEU A 270 3.66 1.36 11.35
N THR A 271 2.98 2.51 11.29
CA THR A 271 3.14 3.61 12.26
C THR A 271 2.05 3.63 13.34
N GLY A 272 0.93 2.95 13.13
CA GLY A 272 -0.23 2.99 14.03
C GLY A 272 -1.05 4.27 13.92
N LEU A 273 -0.62 5.23 13.09
CA LEU A 273 -1.34 6.49 12.87
C LEU A 273 -2.62 6.27 12.04
N PRO A 274 -3.63 7.15 12.16
CA PRO A 274 -4.71 7.25 11.19
C PRO A 274 -4.21 7.21 9.74
N ASN A 275 -4.85 6.41 8.91
CA ASN A 275 -4.56 6.35 7.49
C ASN A 275 -5.35 7.40 6.70
N ARG A 276 -5.15 7.45 5.39
CA ARG A 276 -5.85 8.39 4.50
C ARG A 276 -7.39 8.34 4.62
N THR A 277 -7.97 7.17 4.88
CA THR A 277 -9.43 7.01 5.01
C THR A 277 -9.92 7.70 6.28
N LEU A 278 -9.32 7.39 7.44
CA LEU A 278 -9.70 8.01 8.70
C LEU A 278 -9.45 9.52 8.70
N PHE A 279 -8.32 9.95 8.13
CA PHE A 279 -7.99 11.37 7.99
C PHE A 279 -9.07 12.13 7.19
N LYS A 280 -9.57 11.57 6.08
CA LYS A 280 -10.66 12.19 5.30
C LYS A 280 -11.94 12.30 6.11
N GLU A 281 -12.31 11.29 6.89
CA GLU A 281 -13.50 11.35 7.75
C GLU A 281 -13.37 12.43 8.83
N ILE A 282 -12.19 12.56 9.44
CA ILE A 282 -11.89 13.60 10.42
C ILE A 282 -11.93 14.99 9.77
N LEU A 283 -11.31 15.14 8.59
CA LEU A 283 -11.27 16.38 7.83
C LEU A 283 -12.68 16.84 7.42
N ALA A 284 -13.52 15.92 6.95
CA ALA A 284 -14.91 16.21 6.59
C ALA A 284 -15.69 16.78 7.79
N GLN A 285 -15.51 16.18 8.97
CA GLN A 285 -16.13 16.68 10.21
C GLN A 285 -15.61 18.08 10.57
N ALA A 286 -14.30 18.30 10.49
CA ALA A 286 -13.68 19.59 10.76
C ALA A 286 -14.16 20.69 9.79
N MET A 287 -14.23 20.40 8.49
CA MET A 287 -14.74 21.33 7.47
C MET A 287 -16.22 21.68 7.67
N SER A 288 -17.04 20.68 8.01
CA SER A 288 -18.46 20.89 8.34
C SER A 288 -18.61 21.82 9.55
N TYR A 289 -17.78 21.62 10.57
CA TYR A 289 -17.74 22.49 11.73
C TYR A 289 -17.30 23.92 11.38
N CYS A 290 -16.22 24.08 10.60
CA CYS A 290 -15.75 25.38 10.10
C CYS A 290 -16.84 26.14 9.36
N THR A 291 -17.55 25.47 8.46
CA THR A 291 -18.65 26.05 7.68
C THR A 291 -19.78 26.55 8.58
N ARG A 292 -20.09 25.80 9.64
CA ARG A 292 -21.22 26.10 10.54
C ARG A 292 -20.90 27.23 11.53
N TYR A 293 -19.67 27.30 12.02
CA TYR A 293 -19.28 28.20 13.11
C TYR A 293 -18.34 29.33 12.69
N GLY A 294 -17.97 29.40 11.40
CA GLY A 294 -17.06 30.42 10.87
C GLY A 294 -15.64 30.30 11.41
N THR A 295 -15.22 29.10 11.81
CA THR A 295 -13.86 28.84 12.29
C THR A 295 -12.95 28.43 11.14
N VAL A 296 -11.64 28.57 11.34
CA VAL A 296 -10.61 28.24 10.33
C VAL A 296 -9.83 27.02 10.82
N ILE A 297 -9.55 26.10 9.90
CA ILE A 297 -8.64 24.97 10.12
C ILE A 297 -7.43 25.10 9.19
N SER A 298 -6.30 24.54 9.61
CA SER A 298 -5.12 24.42 8.77
C SER A 298 -4.60 22.99 8.79
N THR A 299 -4.05 22.53 7.68
CA THR A 299 -3.39 21.22 7.62
C THR A 299 -1.99 21.39 7.08
N LEU A 300 -1.01 20.83 7.79
CA LEU A 300 0.37 20.73 7.36
C LEU A 300 0.55 19.35 6.72
N PHE A 301 0.99 19.33 5.47
CA PHE A 301 1.36 18.15 4.70
C PHE A 301 2.87 18.04 4.74
N VAL A 302 3.40 17.01 5.37
CA VAL A 302 4.82 16.85 5.68
C VAL A 302 5.37 15.65 4.92
N SER A 303 6.42 15.84 4.13
CA SER A 303 7.17 14.73 3.53
C SER A 303 8.60 14.66 4.01
N ILE A 304 9.11 13.44 4.18
CA ILE A 304 10.53 13.21 4.44
C ILE A 304 11.31 13.39 3.15
N ASP A 305 12.27 14.31 3.14
CA ASP A 305 13.08 14.63 1.97
C ASP A 305 13.98 13.47 1.57
N ARG A 306 14.09 13.22 0.25
CA ARG A 306 14.89 12.15 -0.37
C ARG A 306 14.72 10.76 0.27
N PHE A 307 13.57 10.43 0.86
CA PHE A 307 13.33 9.14 1.52
C PHE A 307 13.59 7.93 0.62
N LYS A 308 13.32 8.06 -0.69
CA LYS A 308 13.64 7.01 -1.68
C LYS A 308 15.12 6.62 -1.66
N ARG A 309 16.04 7.58 -1.52
CA ARG A 309 17.49 7.33 -1.44
C ARG A 309 17.87 6.55 -0.18
N ILE A 310 17.16 6.78 0.93
CA ILE A 310 17.35 6.02 2.18
C ILE A 310 17.00 4.55 1.92
N ASN A 311 15.85 4.27 1.30
CA ASN A 311 15.45 2.90 0.96
C ASN A 311 16.41 2.22 -0.03
N GLU A 312 16.91 2.95 -1.02
CA GLU A 312 17.85 2.42 -2.02
C GLU A 312 19.24 2.15 -1.44
N THR A 313 19.69 2.96 -0.46
CA THR A 313 21.04 2.88 0.11
C THR A 313 21.11 1.93 1.32
N LEU A 314 20.13 2.01 2.22
CA LEU A 314 20.12 1.33 3.52
C LEU A 314 19.07 0.21 3.60
N GLY A 315 18.21 0.10 2.59
CA GLY A 315 17.21 -0.94 2.46
C GLY A 315 15.87 -0.60 3.13
N PRO A 316 14.79 -1.33 2.76
CA PRO A 316 13.44 -1.01 3.21
C PRO A 316 13.21 -1.12 4.73
N LYS A 317 13.92 -2.03 5.41
CA LYS A 317 13.77 -2.24 6.86
C LYS A 317 14.19 -1.00 7.66
N ILE A 318 15.28 -0.36 7.25
CA ILE A 318 15.78 0.88 7.85
C ILE A 318 14.81 2.03 7.54
N GLY A 319 14.29 2.10 6.31
CA GLY A 319 13.23 3.05 5.96
C GLY A 319 11.98 2.91 6.83
N ASP A 320 11.55 1.68 7.11
CA ASP A 320 10.41 1.39 7.98
C ASP A 320 10.65 1.84 9.43
N GLN A 321 11.87 1.64 9.96
CA GLN A 321 12.25 2.15 11.29
C GLN A 321 12.25 3.67 11.33
N VAL A 322 12.82 4.31 10.30
CA VAL A 322 12.81 5.78 10.14
C VAL A 322 11.39 6.31 10.17
N LEU A 323 10.46 5.69 9.42
CA LEU A 323 9.06 6.11 9.38
C LEU A 323 8.37 6.01 10.75
N LYS A 324 8.66 4.96 11.53
CA LYS A 324 8.14 4.80 12.89
C LYS A 324 8.66 5.88 13.83
N MET A 325 9.97 6.09 13.84
CA MET A 325 10.60 7.13 14.68
C MET A 325 10.16 8.53 14.28
N PHE A 326 9.98 8.77 12.98
CA PHE A 326 9.44 10.03 12.47
C PHE A 326 8.01 10.27 12.96
N ALA A 327 7.15 9.25 12.90
CA ALA A 327 5.78 9.31 13.41
C ALA A 327 5.74 9.61 14.92
N GLU A 328 6.53 8.88 15.72
CA GLU A 328 6.63 9.09 17.17
C GLU A 328 7.11 10.50 17.52
N ARG A 329 8.14 10.98 16.83
CA ARG A 329 8.67 12.33 17.04
C ARG A 329 7.67 13.41 16.60
N LEU A 330 6.94 13.17 15.51
CA LEU A 330 5.92 14.10 15.03
C LEU A 330 4.76 14.21 16.02
N LEU A 331 4.30 13.08 16.58
CA LEU A 331 3.29 13.05 17.65
C LEU A 331 3.74 13.82 18.89
N ALA A 332 4.98 13.65 19.34
CA ALA A 332 5.51 14.33 20.53
C ALA A 332 5.54 15.87 20.39
N GLU A 333 5.63 16.37 19.16
CA GLU A 333 5.68 17.82 18.89
C GLU A 333 4.31 18.48 18.70
N VAL A 334 3.22 17.72 18.63
CA VAL A 334 1.86 18.26 18.53
C VAL A 334 1.24 18.18 19.93
N ARG A 335 1.02 19.33 20.60
CA ARG A 335 0.69 19.39 22.04
C ARG A 335 -0.81 19.42 22.29
N ASP A 336 -1.28 18.85 23.41
CA ASP A 336 -2.66 18.95 23.95
C ASP A 336 -3.27 20.37 24.04
N CYS A 337 -2.46 21.43 23.97
CA CYS A 337 -2.90 22.84 23.96
C CYS A 337 -3.03 23.48 22.57
N ASP A 338 -2.68 22.76 21.49
CA ASP A 338 -3.09 23.09 20.12
C ASP A 338 -4.56 22.68 19.85
N TYR A 339 -5.32 22.42 20.93
CA TYR A 339 -6.70 21.94 20.98
C TYR A 339 -7.55 22.93 21.80
N ILE A 340 -8.79 23.20 21.36
CA ILE A 340 -9.86 23.62 22.28
C ILE A 340 -11.10 22.76 22.00
N SER A 341 -11.33 21.82 22.92
CA SER A 341 -12.53 21.08 23.27
C SER A 341 -13.77 21.23 22.37
N ILE A 342 -14.16 20.13 21.75
CA ILE A 342 -15.58 19.82 21.54
C ILE A 342 -15.84 18.39 21.99
N ASN A 343 -16.77 18.27 22.93
CA ASN A 343 -17.32 17.04 23.49
C ASN A 343 -17.50 15.95 22.42
N ALA A 344 -16.74 14.87 22.52
CA ALA A 344 -17.11 13.55 22.04
C ALA A 344 -16.28 12.51 22.80
N ASP A 345 -16.90 11.38 23.11
CA ASP A 345 -16.35 10.24 23.87
C ASP A 345 -15.17 9.51 23.18
N TYR A 346 -14.29 10.23 22.49
CA TYR A 346 -13.09 9.71 21.82
C TYR A 346 -11.90 10.57 22.21
N ASP A 347 -10.79 9.94 22.59
CA ASP A 347 -9.50 10.59 22.82
C ASP A 347 -9.01 11.25 21.52
N LEU A 348 -9.47 12.46 21.24
CA LEU A 348 -9.15 13.23 20.02
C LEU A 348 -7.66 13.63 19.94
N ALA A 349 -6.89 13.48 21.02
CA ALA A 349 -5.47 13.75 21.03
C ALA A 349 -4.69 12.87 20.02
N ASP A 350 -5.09 11.61 19.86
CA ASP A 350 -4.44 10.62 18.99
C ASP A 350 -4.77 10.76 17.48
N MET A 351 -5.71 11.65 17.11
CA MET A 351 -6.26 11.74 15.75
C MET A 351 -5.75 12.92 14.92
N THR A 352 -4.83 13.72 15.45
CA THR A 352 -4.34 14.97 14.83
C THR A 352 -3.26 14.73 13.77
N VAL A 353 -2.47 13.67 13.94
CA VAL A 353 -1.41 13.28 13.00
C VAL A 353 -1.89 12.08 12.21
N SER A 354 -1.72 12.07 10.89
CA SER A 354 -2.07 10.93 10.04
C SER A 354 -0.93 10.62 9.08
N ARG A 355 -0.90 9.39 8.58
CA ARG A 355 0.00 8.99 7.48
C ARG A 355 -0.83 8.68 6.24
N LEU A 356 -0.66 9.48 5.19
CA LEU A 356 -1.44 9.30 3.95
C LEU A 356 -0.89 8.17 3.08
N GLY A 357 0.40 7.91 3.17
CA GLY A 357 1.09 6.83 2.47
C GLY A 357 2.57 7.19 2.22
N GLY A 358 3.40 6.19 1.89
CA GLY A 358 4.81 6.43 1.57
C GLY A 358 5.55 7.16 2.69
N ASN A 359 6.15 8.31 2.35
CA ASN A 359 6.87 9.21 3.25
C ASN A 359 6.07 10.46 3.64
N GLU A 360 4.74 10.43 3.48
CA GLU A 360 3.85 11.59 3.65
C GLU A 360 2.98 11.48 4.90
N PHE A 361 2.99 12.55 5.69
CA PHE A 361 2.25 12.71 6.94
C PHE A 361 1.42 13.98 6.88
N THR A 362 0.35 14.03 7.66
CA THR A 362 -0.44 15.25 7.85
C THR A 362 -0.60 15.58 9.32
N VAL A 363 -0.67 16.88 9.61
CA VAL A 363 -1.02 17.41 10.94
C VAL A 363 -2.20 18.37 10.76
N LEU A 364 -3.35 18.03 11.33
CA LEU A 364 -4.57 18.83 11.28
C LEU A 364 -4.63 19.78 12.47
N LEU A 365 -4.58 21.08 12.24
CA LEU A 365 -4.73 22.11 13.27
C LEU A 365 -6.16 22.63 13.28
N ASN A 366 -6.88 22.32 14.35
CA ASN A 366 -8.23 22.79 14.57
C ASN A 366 -8.21 24.21 15.17
N HIS A 367 -9.16 25.05 14.73
CA HIS A 367 -9.39 26.39 15.31
C HIS A 367 -8.16 27.30 15.35
N ILE A 368 -7.54 27.54 14.18
CA ILE A 368 -6.50 28.58 14.09
C ILE A 368 -7.15 29.97 14.06
N GLU A 369 -6.67 30.88 14.91
CA GLU A 369 -7.08 32.29 14.88
C GLU A 369 -6.32 33.06 13.78
N ASP A 370 -5.07 32.67 13.54
CA ASP A 370 -4.18 33.30 12.57
C ASP A 370 -3.39 32.25 11.77
N THR A 371 -3.17 32.51 10.49
CA THR A 371 -2.34 31.65 9.61
C THR A 371 -0.89 31.54 10.10
N ARG A 372 -0.42 32.51 10.90
CA ARG A 372 0.87 32.49 11.60
C ARG A 372 0.98 31.36 12.61
N ASP A 373 -0.12 30.83 13.12
CA ASP A 373 -0.10 29.70 14.05
C ASP A 373 0.35 28.41 13.36
N SER A 374 -0.07 28.19 12.12
CA SER A 374 0.43 27.09 11.28
C SER A 374 1.95 27.19 11.06
N VAL A 375 2.49 28.40 10.91
CA VAL A 375 3.93 28.62 10.78
C VAL A 375 4.69 28.28 12.07
N LYS A 376 4.12 28.58 13.24
CA LYS A 376 4.74 28.23 14.53
C LYS A 376 4.85 26.72 14.68
N VAL A 377 3.80 25.99 14.35
CA VAL A 377 3.80 24.52 14.39
C VAL A 377 4.77 23.96 13.36
N ALA A 378 4.78 24.46 12.13
CA ALA A 378 5.73 24.04 11.10
C ALA A 378 7.18 24.21 11.56
N LYS A 379 7.54 25.38 12.12
CA LYS A 379 8.88 25.65 12.66
C LYS A 379 9.26 24.74 13.82
N ARG A 380 8.30 24.38 14.67
CA ARG A 380 8.51 23.45 15.78
C ARG A 380 8.81 22.04 15.25
N ILE A 381 8.01 21.56 14.30
CA ILE A 381 8.25 20.28 13.61
C ILE A 381 9.63 20.29 12.94
N PHE A 382 10.00 21.35 12.22
CA PHE A 382 11.35 21.48 11.62
C PHE A 382 12.45 21.32 12.66
N HIS A 383 12.35 22.02 13.79
CA HIS A 383 13.38 21.97 14.82
C HIS A 383 13.54 20.57 15.43
N ALA A 384 12.44 19.86 15.64
CA ALA A 384 12.48 18.49 16.14
C ALA A 384 13.07 17.50 15.12
N MET A 385 12.78 17.69 13.83
CA MET A 385 13.27 16.81 12.77
C MET A 385 14.76 17.05 12.42
N GLN A 386 15.36 18.16 12.85
CA GLN A 386 16.80 18.41 12.73
C GLN A 386 17.66 17.52 13.65
N GLN A 387 17.07 16.93 14.70
CA GLN A 387 17.80 16.02 15.57
C GLN A 387 18.10 14.69 14.88
N ALA A 388 19.26 14.10 15.17
CA ALA A 388 19.65 12.81 14.61
C ALA A 388 18.61 11.71 14.91
N PHE A 389 18.38 10.84 13.94
CA PHE A 389 17.59 9.62 14.08
C PHE A 389 18.58 8.46 14.29
N PRO A 390 18.68 7.90 15.51
CA PRO A 390 19.51 6.72 15.75
C PRO A 390 18.87 5.48 15.12
N VAL A 391 19.44 4.99 14.03
CA VAL A 391 18.96 3.79 13.34
C VAL A 391 20.10 2.77 13.26
N ASP A 392 19.94 1.67 13.98
CA ASP A 392 20.97 0.67 14.26
C ASP A 392 22.28 1.32 14.75
N ASP A 393 23.39 1.15 14.02
CA ASP A 393 24.72 1.70 14.37
C ASP A 393 25.00 3.06 13.69
N THR A 394 24.01 3.69 13.06
CA THR A 394 24.18 4.93 12.29
C THR A 394 23.24 6.04 12.74
N GLU A 395 23.72 7.29 12.65
CA GLU A 395 22.90 8.48 12.88
C GLU A 395 22.48 9.09 11.54
N LEU A 396 21.17 9.24 11.34
CA LEU A 396 20.60 9.84 10.14
C LEU A 396 20.07 11.24 10.42
N PHE A 397 20.38 12.18 9.54
CA PHE A 397 19.78 13.52 9.53
C PHE A 397 18.77 13.60 8.41
N LEU A 398 17.52 13.94 8.75
CA LEU A 398 16.42 13.98 7.79
C LEU A 398 16.05 15.44 7.51
N GLY A 399 15.91 15.77 6.22
CA GLY A 399 15.19 16.97 5.80
C GLY A 399 13.70 16.68 5.73
N ILE A 400 12.87 17.72 5.87
CA ILE A 400 11.43 17.62 5.64
C ILE A 400 10.96 18.76 4.75
N ASN A 401 9.88 18.55 4.01
CA ASN A 401 9.21 19.62 3.26
C ASN A 401 7.76 19.70 3.73
N ILE A 402 7.25 20.92 3.95
CA ILE A 402 5.92 21.14 4.52
C ILE A 402 5.05 21.99 3.58
N GLY A 403 3.94 21.44 3.11
CA GLY A 403 2.85 22.19 2.48
C GLY A 403 1.80 22.62 3.50
N ILE A 404 1.33 23.86 3.45
CA ILE A 404 0.30 24.36 4.37
C ILE A 404 -0.94 24.74 3.57
N ALA A 405 -2.07 24.10 3.89
CA ALA A 405 -3.39 24.45 3.35
C ALA A 405 -4.30 24.99 4.46
N ILE A 406 -5.16 25.95 4.12
CA ILE A 406 -6.08 26.63 5.05
C ILE A 406 -7.51 26.57 4.50
N TYR A 407 -8.44 26.03 5.28
CA TYR A 407 -9.86 25.99 4.93
C TYR A 407 -10.61 27.11 5.66
N PRO A 408 -11.50 27.88 4.99
CA PRO A 408 -12.15 27.59 3.70
C PRO A 408 -11.46 28.13 2.42
N GLY A 409 -10.23 28.66 2.50
CA GLY A 409 -9.56 29.33 1.36
C GLY A 409 -9.05 28.39 0.26
N ASP A 410 -8.53 27.23 0.66
CA ASP A 410 -7.66 26.38 -0.17
C ASP A 410 -8.30 25.06 -0.62
N GLY A 411 -9.63 24.93 -0.52
CA GLY A 411 -10.38 23.75 -0.99
C GLY A 411 -11.87 23.88 -0.72
N GLN A 412 -12.71 23.33 -1.61
CA GLN A 412 -14.17 23.33 -1.43
C GLN A 412 -14.72 22.01 -0.87
N ASP A 413 -13.93 20.95 -0.98
CA ASP A 413 -14.22 19.58 -0.57
C ASP A 413 -12.91 18.94 -0.08
N GLU A 414 -13.01 17.78 0.57
CA GLU A 414 -11.89 17.10 1.19
C GLU A 414 -10.81 16.73 0.17
N ASP A 415 -11.20 16.26 -1.02
CA ASP A 415 -10.26 15.84 -2.07
C ASP A 415 -9.51 17.04 -2.65
N SER A 416 -10.22 18.14 -2.95
CA SER A 416 -9.57 19.36 -3.46
C SER A 416 -8.63 19.99 -2.43
N PHE A 417 -9.00 19.98 -1.15
CA PHE A 417 -8.16 20.49 -0.07
C PHE A 417 -6.89 19.66 0.13
N ILE A 418 -7.01 18.33 0.19
CA ILE A 418 -5.88 17.40 0.30
C ILE A 418 -4.92 17.59 -0.86
N LYS A 419 -5.45 17.60 -2.08
CA LYS A 419 -4.65 17.79 -3.30
C LYS A 419 -3.87 19.11 -3.27
N ASN A 420 -4.51 20.20 -2.84
CA ASN A 420 -3.86 21.52 -2.79
C ASN A 420 -2.77 21.59 -1.71
N GLY A 421 -2.95 20.90 -0.59
CA GLY A 421 -1.93 20.76 0.44
C GLY A 421 -0.71 19.92 0.02
N GLU A 422 -0.95 18.74 -0.57
CA GLU A 422 0.10 17.90 -1.20
C GLU A 422 0.87 18.70 -2.26
N PHE A 423 0.16 19.53 -3.02
CA PHE A 423 0.75 20.36 -4.05
C PHE A 423 1.69 21.44 -3.49
N ALA A 424 1.30 22.13 -2.41
CA ALA A 424 2.16 23.08 -1.72
C ALA A 424 3.42 22.41 -1.15
N MET A 425 3.28 21.17 -0.64
CA MET A 425 4.39 20.37 -0.11
C MET A 425 5.39 20.00 -1.20
N ASN A 426 4.91 19.56 -2.36
CA ASN A 426 5.78 19.23 -3.50
C ASN A 426 6.51 20.48 -4.02
N HIS A 427 5.83 21.62 -4.09
CA HIS A 427 6.46 22.88 -4.47
C HIS A 427 7.55 23.31 -3.47
N ALA A 428 7.33 23.08 -2.16
CA ALA A 428 8.35 23.32 -1.14
C ALA A 428 9.59 22.44 -1.39
N SER A 429 9.40 21.18 -1.82
CA SER A 429 10.50 20.28 -2.18
C SER A 429 11.31 20.74 -3.40
N GLU A 430 10.69 21.42 -4.37
CA GLU A 430 11.37 21.93 -5.58
C GLU A 430 12.17 23.22 -5.32
N HIS A 431 11.74 24.05 -4.36
CA HIS A 431 12.34 25.37 -4.08
C HIS A 431 13.38 25.37 -2.96
N GLY A 432 13.95 24.20 -2.66
CA GLY A 432 15.01 24.03 -1.67
C GLY A 432 14.65 23.03 -0.57
N HIS A 433 15.67 22.38 -0.02
CA HIS A 433 15.51 21.40 1.05
C HIS A 433 15.17 22.10 2.37
N ASN A 434 14.34 21.45 3.20
CA ASN A 434 14.01 21.93 4.55
C ASN A 434 13.17 23.22 4.57
N ASN A 435 12.10 23.25 3.76
CA ASN A 435 11.28 24.44 3.55
C ASN A 435 9.77 24.18 3.72
N TYR A 436 9.02 25.25 4.01
CA TYR A 436 7.56 25.23 4.03
C TYR A 436 6.94 26.22 3.06
N GLN A 437 5.80 25.86 2.48
CA GLN A 437 5.09 26.70 1.53
C GLN A 437 3.59 26.68 1.80
N PHE A 438 2.95 27.85 1.80
CA PHE A 438 1.50 27.95 1.77
C PHE A 438 0.97 27.62 0.38
N PHE A 439 -0.17 26.94 0.32
CA PHE A 439 -0.89 26.84 -0.93
C PHE A 439 -1.32 28.24 -1.40
N SER A 440 -1.10 28.51 -2.68
CA SER A 440 -1.67 29.64 -3.38
C SER A 440 -2.12 29.20 -4.77
N LYS A 441 -3.22 29.77 -5.26
CA LYS A 441 -3.78 29.41 -6.57
C LYS A 441 -2.82 29.64 -7.74
N SER A 442 -1.82 30.50 -7.58
CA SER A 442 -0.74 30.71 -8.55
C SER A 442 0.20 29.51 -8.71
N LEU A 443 0.39 28.71 -7.65
CA LEU A 443 1.26 27.53 -7.70
C LEU A 443 0.68 26.47 -8.65
N ASN A 444 -0.64 26.24 -8.62
CA ASN A 444 -1.31 25.22 -9.47
C ASN A 444 -1.07 25.50 -10.98
N VAL A 445 -1.04 26.77 -11.36
CA VAL A 445 -0.76 27.18 -12.75
C VAL A 445 0.68 26.87 -13.14
N ALA A 446 1.64 27.05 -12.23
CA ALA A 446 3.07 26.83 -12.51
C ALA A 446 3.40 25.36 -12.79
N ALA A 447 2.81 24.41 -12.05
CA ALA A 447 3.07 22.98 -12.31
C ALA A 447 2.38 22.47 -13.59
N PHE A 448 1.15 22.90 -13.87
CA PHE A 448 0.52 22.62 -15.15
C PHE A 448 1.32 23.21 -16.31
N HIS A 449 1.85 24.43 -16.14
CA HIS A 449 2.73 25.07 -17.10
C HIS A 449 4.04 24.28 -17.29
N LYS A 450 4.69 23.80 -16.21
CA LYS A 450 5.90 22.96 -16.26
C LYS A 450 5.66 21.67 -17.03
N LEU A 451 4.58 20.94 -16.72
CA LEU A 451 4.23 19.69 -17.40
C LEU A 451 3.86 19.92 -18.88
N ALA A 452 3.13 20.99 -19.19
CA ALA A 452 2.83 21.34 -20.58
C ALA A 452 4.10 21.69 -21.36
N MET A 453 5.00 22.46 -20.73
CA MET A 453 6.27 22.87 -21.31
C MET A 453 7.22 21.68 -21.53
N GLU A 454 7.29 20.73 -20.59
CA GLU A 454 8.07 19.49 -20.75
C GLU A 454 7.59 18.67 -21.96
N ASN A 455 6.27 18.46 -22.08
CA ASN A 455 5.68 17.72 -23.19
C ASN A 455 5.95 18.40 -24.55
N SER A 456 5.86 19.73 -24.58
CA SER A 456 6.19 20.51 -25.78
C SER A 456 7.68 20.46 -26.10
N LEU A 457 8.58 20.53 -25.09
CA LEU A 457 10.02 20.52 -25.29
C LEU A 457 10.52 19.19 -25.89
N ARG A 458 9.94 18.07 -25.48
CA ARG A 458 10.23 16.76 -26.08
C ARG A 458 9.93 16.74 -27.58
N ARG A 459 8.85 17.39 -28.02
CA ARG A 459 8.48 17.52 -29.43
C ARG A 459 9.32 18.56 -30.18
N ALA A 460 9.81 19.58 -29.47
CA ALA A 460 10.60 20.66 -30.06
C ALA A 460 11.89 20.15 -30.72
N ILE A 461 12.54 19.17 -30.09
CA ILE A 461 13.75 18.50 -30.61
C ILE A 461 13.42 17.78 -31.92
N GLU A 462 12.31 17.03 -31.98
CA GLU A 462 11.88 16.28 -33.18
C GLU A 462 11.42 17.20 -34.32
N ARG A 463 10.89 18.39 -34.00
CA ARG A 463 10.25 19.32 -34.94
C ARG A 463 11.14 20.47 -35.40
N ASN A 464 12.43 20.48 -35.04
CA ASN A 464 13.37 21.56 -35.34
C ASN A 464 12.88 22.93 -34.86
N GLU A 465 12.29 22.98 -33.65
CA GLU A 465 11.80 24.23 -33.04
C GLU A 465 12.90 24.96 -32.23
N LEU A 466 14.05 24.32 -32.03
CA LEU A 466 15.21 24.91 -31.36
C LEU A 466 16.07 25.71 -32.36
N GLN A 467 16.59 26.85 -31.92
CA GLN A 467 17.42 27.75 -32.72
C GLN A 467 18.56 28.31 -31.87
N LEU A 468 19.68 28.65 -32.51
CA LEU A 468 20.82 29.30 -31.85
C LEU A 468 20.83 30.79 -32.19
N TYR A 469 20.97 31.59 -31.13
CA TYR A 469 21.26 33.01 -31.21
C TYR A 469 22.70 33.23 -30.74
N TYR A 470 23.34 34.28 -31.21
CA TYR A 470 24.76 34.53 -31.00
C TYR A 470 24.95 35.90 -30.37
N GLN A 471 25.71 35.95 -29.28
CA GLN A 471 26.08 37.20 -28.63
C GLN A 471 27.59 37.43 -28.80
N ALA A 472 28.00 38.66 -29.12
CA ALA A 472 29.38 38.94 -29.45
C ALA A 472 30.22 39.15 -28.17
N LYS A 473 31.44 38.64 -28.20
CA LYS A 473 32.50 38.98 -27.24
C LYS A 473 33.40 40.03 -27.90
N ILE A 474 33.46 41.21 -27.29
CA ILE A 474 34.15 42.38 -27.86
C ILE A 474 35.42 42.63 -27.08
N ASN A 475 36.56 42.72 -27.76
CA ASN A 475 37.74 43.31 -27.17
C ASN A 475 37.62 44.84 -27.24
N ILE A 476 37.41 45.48 -26.10
CA ILE A 476 37.10 46.92 -26.02
C ILE A 476 38.33 47.79 -26.32
N ARG A 477 39.54 47.29 -26.04
CA ARG A 477 40.80 47.99 -26.36
C ARG A 477 41.07 48.02 -27.85
N ARG A 478 40.87 46.89 -28.54
CA ARG A 478 41.09 46.73 -29.99
C ARG A 478 39.88 47.11 -30.82
N GLN A 479 38.72 47.25 -30.18
CA GLN A 479 37.43 47.50 -30.81
C GLN A 479 37.13 46.48 -31.92
N GLN A 480 37.27 45.20 -31.57
CA GLN A 480 37.10 44.09 -32.48
C GLN A 480 36.28 42.97 -31.83
N VAL A 481 35.46 42.31 -32.64
CA VAL A 481 34.80 41.07 -32.23
C VAL A 481 35.84 39.95 -32.19
N VAL A 482 36.02 39.32 -31.01
CA VAL A 482 37.01 38.25 -30.80
C VAL A 482 36.37 36.86 -30.72
N GLY A 483 35.08 36.79 -30.44
CA GLY A 483 34.34 35.54 -30.31
C GLY A 483 32.84 35.78 -30.20
N CYS A 484 32.10 34.70 -30.00
CA CYS A 484 30.69 34.77 -29.65
C CYS A 484 30.29 33.60 -28.76
N GLU A 485 29.17 33.76 -28.08
CA GLU A 485 28.51 32.69 -27.33
C GLU A 485 27.26 32.24 -28.07
N ALA A 486 27.09 30.92 -28.21
CA ALA A 486 25.88 30.30 -28.74
C ALA A 486 24.84 30.13 -27.62
N LEU A 487 23.74 30.85 -27.77
CA LEU A 487 22.64 30.90 -26.81
C LEU A 487 21.40 30.26 -27.44
N ILE A 488 21.00 29.13 -26.88
CA ILE A 488 19.81 28.41 -27.35
C ILE A 488 18.53 29.22 -27.11
N ARG A 489 17.62 29.17 -28.08
CA ARG A 489 16.26 29.69 -28.02
C ARG A 489 15.30 28.63 -28.53
N TRP A 490 14.08 28.65 -28.00
CA TRP A 490 13.03 27.75 -28.46
C TRP A 490 11.91 28.55 -29.10
N GLN A 491 11.68 28.31 -30.39
CA GLN A 491 10.59 28.90 -31.15
C GLN A 491 9.32 28.05 -30.98
N HIS A 492 8.58 28.30 -29.90
CA HIS A 492 7.35 27.57 -29.62
C HIS A 492 6.21 28.05 -30.55
N PRO A 493 5.40 27.14 -31.14
CA PRO A 493 4.33 27.52 -32.08
C PRO A 493 3.28 28.48 -31.51
N GLU A 494 2.88 28.28 -30.26
CA GLU A 494 1.86 29.11 -29.58
C GLU A 494 2.44 30.24 -28.72
N LEU A 495 3.47 29.97 -27.91
CA LEU A 495 4.05 30.92 -26.97
C LEU A 495 5.12 31.85 -27.58
N GLY A 496 5.53 31.62 -28.83
CA GLY A 496 6.57 32.40 -29.48
C GLY A 496 7.97 32.04 -29.00
N LEU A 497 8.88 33.01 -28.98
CA LEU A 497 10.29 32.80 -28.64
C LEU A 497 10.47 32.67 -27.11
N ILE A 498 10.89 31.49 -26.66
CA ILE A 498 11.14 31.17 -25.25
C ILE A 498 12.64 31.18 -24.98
N GLY A 499 13.04 31.88 -23.92
CA GLY A 499 14.44 31.97 -23.45
C GLY A 499 14.88 30.77 -22.59
N PRO A 500 16.19 30.53 -22.48
CA PRO A 500 16.75 29.35 -21.81
C PRO A 500 16.35 29.25 -20.34
N SER A 501 16.25 30.37 -19.61
CA SER A 501 15.86 30.38 -18.19
C SER A 501 14.49 29.76 -17.92
N GLN A 502 13.60 29.68 -18.91
CA GLN A 502 12.27 29.10 -18.74
C GLN A 502 12.22 27.59 -18.98
N PHE A 503 13.06 27.05 -19.88
CA PHE A 503 12.97 25.64 -20.30
C PHE A 503 14.18 24.79 -19.95
N ILE A 504 15.37 25.36 -19.70
CA ILE A 504 16.57 24.60 -19.31
C ILE A 504 16.37 23.88 -17.98
N PRO A 505 15.81 24.49 -16.91
CA PRO A 505 15.53 23.77 -15.67
C PRO A 505 14.60 22.55 -15.89
N ILE A 506 13.62 22.70 -16.77
CA ILE A 506 12.68 21.62 -17.14
C ILE A 506 13.40 20.53 -17.93
N ALA A 507 14.32 20.91 -18.82
CA ALA A 507 15.14 19.98 -19.59
C ALA A 507 16.07 19.15 -18.69
N GLU A 508 16.61 19.77 -17.64
CA GLU A 508 17.47 19.11 -16.65
C GLU A 508 16.68 18.11 -15.81
N ASP A 509 15.55 18.54 -15.24
CA ASP A 509 14.66 17.70 -14.42
C ASP A 509 14.14 16.47 -15.20
N SER A 510 13.81 16.66 -16.48
CA SER A 510 13.27 15.60 -17.37
C SER A 510 14.35 14.75 -18.04
N GLY A 511 15.63 15.10 -17.90
CA GLY A 511 16.75 14.45 -18.57
C GLY A 511 16.86 14.73 -20.08
N LEU A 512 16.04 15.64 -20.63
CA LEU A 512 16.11 16.06 -22.04
C LEU A 512 17.35 16.93 -22.34
N ILE A 513 17.96 17.53 -21.31
CA ILE A 513 19.09 18.45 -21.47
C ILE A 513 20.26 17.83 -22.26
N ALA A 514 20.53 16.53 -22.10
CA ALA A 514 21.63 15.87 -22.82
C ALA A 514 21.43 15.94 -24.34
N GLN A 515 20.23 15.62 -24.84
CA GLN A 515 19.91 15.66 -26.27
C GLN A 515 19.98 17.09 -26.81
N ILE A 516 19.53 18.06 -26.01
CA ILE A 516 19.59 19.48 -26.37
C ILE A 516 21.04 19.95 -26.43
N SER A 517 21.87 19.60 -25.45
CA SER A 517 23.27 20.00 -25.42
C SER A 517 24.08 19.41 -26.57
N ASP A 518 23.81 18.16 -26.97
CA ASP A 518 24.44 17.54 -28.15
C ASP A 518 24.04 18.30 -29.43
N TRP A 519 22.74 18.60 -29.59
CA TRP A 519 22.24 19.39 -30.71
C TRP A 519 22.87 20.79 -30.77
N VAL A 520 23.03 21.47 -29.62
CA VAL A 520 23.68 22.79 -29.54
C VAL A 520 25.14 22.69 -29.96
N LEU A 521 25.89 21.72 -29.46
CA LEU A 521 27.30 21.52 -29.78
C LEU A 521 27.52 21.30 -31.28
N GLU A 522 26.71 20.44 -31.89
CA GLU A 522 26.78 20.15 -33.33
C GLU A 522 26.45 21.39 -34.19
N ASN A 523 25.35 22.09 -33.87
CA ASN A 523 24.90 23.24 -34.66
C ASN A 523 25.81 24.46 -34.48
N ALA A 524 26.32 24.71 -33.29
CA ALA A 524 27.28 25.79 -33.03
C ALA A 524 28.61 25.53 -33.77
N SER A 525 29.09 24.28 -33.75
CA SER A 525 30.31 23.89 -34.46
C SER A 525 30.14 24.01 -35.99
N ARG A 526 28.99 23.60 -36.52
CA ARG A 526 28.66 23.75 -37.95
C ARG A 526 28.57 25.21 -38.36
N GLN A 527 27.88 26.04 -37.58
CA GLN A 527 27.76 27.48 -37.86
C GLN A 527 29.13 28.17 -37.90
N THR A 528 30.04 27.76 -37.01
CA THR A 528 31.41 28.29 -36.96
C THR A 528 32.16 28.00 -38.25
N LEU A 529 32.04 26.76 -38.76
CA LEU A 529 32.64 26.38 -40.04
C LEU A 529 32.04 27.17 -41.22
N ASP A 530 30.72 27.32 -41.25
CA ASP A 530 30.02 28.07 -42.30
C ASP A 530 30.48 29.54 -42.35
N TRP A 531 30.68 30.16 -41.19
CA TRP A 531 31.24 31.51 -41.10
C TRP A 531 32.68 31.58 -41.59
N GLN A 532 33.53 30.60 -41.25
CA GLN A 532 34.91 30.54 -41.75
C GLN A 532 34.96 30.40 -43.27
N GLN A 533 34.13 29.55 -43.85
CA GLN A 533 34.05 29.34 -45.30
C GLN A 533 33.49 30.57 -46.03
N SER A 534 32.60 31.33 -45.38
CA SER A 534 32.05 32.59 -45.90
C SER A 534 33.04 33.75 -45.82
N GLY A 535 34.23 33.56 -45.23
CA GLY A 535 35.25 34.59 -45.05
C GLY A 535 34.99 35.53 -43.87
N LEU A 536 34.01 35.21 -43.01
CA LEU A 536 33.77 35.93 -41.76
C LEU A 536 34.92 35.59 -40.78
N CYS A 537 35.76 36.59 -40.48
CA CYS A 537 36.87 36.58 -39.52
C CYS A 537 37.50 35.20 -39.20
N GLN A 538 38.68 34.91 -39.77
CA GLN A 538 39.44 33.66 -39.60
C GLN A 538 39.90 33.32 -38.15
N GLY A 539 39.45 34.07 -37.13
CA GLY A 539 39.84 33.91 -35.73
C GLY A 539 38.68 33.89 -34.73
N LEU A 540 37.43 33.83 -35.18
CA LEU A 540 36.26 33.87 -34.29
C LEU A 540 36.14 32.58 -33.48
N ILE A 541 36.11 32.71 -32.14
CA ILE A 541 35.95 31.59 -31.22
C ILE A 541 34.47 31.48 -30.82
N MET A 542 33.90 30.30 -31.01
CA MET A 542 32.54 29.96 -30.61
C MET A 542 32.55 29.36 -29.20
N ALA A 543 31.81 29.99 -28.28
CA ALA A 543 31.59 29.49 -26.94
C ALA A 543 30.24 28.76 -26.83
N VAL A 544 30.24 27.60 -26.17
CA VAL A 544 29.06 26.75 -25.98
C VAL A 544 28.97 26.33 -24.51
N ASN A 545 27.82 26.57 -23.89
CA ASN A 545 27.52 26.11 -22.54
C ASN A 545 27.33 24.59 -22.48
N VAL A 546 27.95 23.98 -21.48
CA VAL A 546 27.87 22.53 -21.22
C VAL A 546 27.13 22.28 -19.92
N SER A 547 26.11 21.43 -19.98
CA SER A 547 25.34 21.05 -18.79
C SER A 547 26.10 20.07 -17.90
N ALA A 548 25.81 20.07 -16.60
CA ALA A 548 26.40 19.14 -15.63
C ALA A 548 26.17 17.67 -16.02
N THR A 549 24.99 17.38 -16.56
CA THR A 549 24.59 16.04 -16.98
C THR A 549 25.41 15.58 -18.18
N GLN A 550 25.61 16.43 -19.19
CA GLN A 550 26.40 16.10 -20.38
C GLN A 550 27.88 15.91 -20.04
N PHE A 551 28.46 16.82 -19.24
CA PHE A 551 29.87 16.76 -18.86
C PHE A 551 30.24 15.48 -18.09
N ARG A 552 29.31 14.97 -17.28
CA ARG A 552 29.48 13.74 -16.48
C ARG A 552 29.28 12.45 -17.29
N GLN A 553 28.82 12.52 -18.54
CA GLN A 553 28.68 11.33 -19.35
C GLN A 553 30.06 10.72 -19.65
N TYR A 554 30.14 9.40 -19.44
CA TYR A 554 31.36 8.67 -19.73
C TYR A 554 31.74 8.81 -21.21
N GLY A 555 32.95 9.28 -21.47
CA GLY A 555 33.45 9.47 -22.84
C GLY A 555 33.07 10.81 -23.48
N PHE A 556 32.62 11.82 -22.73
CA PHE A 556 32.30 13.16 -23.25
C PHE A 556 33.43 13.75 -24.11
N GLY A 557 34.68 13.68 -23.67
CA GLY A 557 35.83 14.16 -24.46
C GLY A 557 35.97 13.45 -25.81
N SER A 558 35.66 12.15 -25.86
CA SER A 558 35.65 11.38 -27.11
C SER A 558 34.47 11.74 -28.01
N HIS A 559 33.30 12.05 -27.44
CA HIS A 559 32.14 12.53 -28.18
C HIS A 559 32.41 13.91 -28.83
N VAL A 560 32.99 14.86 -28.09
CA VAL A 560 33.39 16.16 -28.64
C VAL A 560 34.38 15.99 -29.80
N ARG A 561 35.35 15.08 -29.67
CA ARG A 561 36.27 14.73 -30.76
C ARG A 561 35.52 14.25 -32.00
N GLU A 562 34.56 13.35 -31.83
CA GLU A 562 33.76 12.79 -32.93
C GLU A 562 32.97 13.89 -33.65
N VAL A 563 32.26 14.75 -32.91
CA VAL A 563 31.50 15.87 -33.47
C VAL A 563 32.39 16.80 -34.29
N LEU A 564 33.53 17.23 -33.72
CA LEU A 564 34.48 18.11 -34.41
C LEU A 564 35.08 17.47 -35.67
N THR A 565 35.40 16.17 -35.60
CA THR A 565 35.96 15.42 -36.73
C THR A 565 34.94 15.26 -37.86
N ASN A 566 33.68 14.96 -37.53
CA ASN A 566 32.60 14.80 -38.49
C ASN A 566 32.27 16.11 -39.21
N ILE A 567 32.34 17.24 -38.52
CA ILE A 567 32.11 18.57 -39.08
C ILE A 567 33.34 19.08 -39.84
N GLY A 568 34.54 18.73 -39.38
CA GLY A 568 35.81 19.24 -39.92
C GLY A 568 36.22 20.59 -39.32
N LEU A 569 35.72 20.95 -38.14
CA LEU A 569 36.11 22.17 -37.43
C LEU A 569 37.39 21.93 -36.63
N GLU A 570 38.37 22.83 -36.75
CA GLU A 570 39.56 22.76 -35.89
C GLU A 570 39.20 23.05 -34.41
N PRO A 571 39.62 22.20 -33.46
CA PRO A 571 39.23 22.32 -32.05
C PRO A 571 39.51 23.68 -31.40
N ARG A 572 40.51 24.43 -31.88
CA ARG A 572 40.91 25.74 -31.35
C ARG A 572 39.82 26.82 -31.44
N TYR A 573 38.84 26.63 -32.32
CA TYR A 573 37.73 27.58 -32.54
C TYR A 573 36.52 27.29 -31.66
N LEU A 574 36.52 26.17 -30.92
CA LEU A 574 35.49 25.85 -29.96
C LEU A 574 35.98 26.12 -28.53
N ARG A 575 35.12 26.77 -27.76
CA ARG A 575 35.26 26.97 -26.33
C ARG A 575 34.06 26.36 -25.63
N LEU A 576 34.32 25.54 -24.61
CA LEU A 576 33.28 24.98 -23.75
C LEU A 576 33.23 25.77 -22.44
N GLU A 577 32.03 26.21 -22.06
CA GLU A 577 31.76 26.96 -20.84
C GLU A 577 31.12 26.02 -19.81
N LEU A 578 31.71 25.98 -18.62
CA LEU A 578 31.30 25.12 -17.51
C LEU A 578 31.08 25.98 -16.29
N THR A 579 29.95 25.82 -15.61
CA THR A 579 29.73 26.51 -14.34
C THR A 579 30.65 25.95 -13.25
N GLU A 580 31.00 26.80 -12.29
CA GLU A 580 31.91 26.45 -11.18
C GLU A 580 31.45 25.18 -10.43
N THR A 581 30.15 25.03 -10.20
CA THR A 581 29.55 23.90 -9.46
C THR A 581 29.81 22.54 -10.13
N ILE A 582 29.83 22.49 -11.47
CA ILE A 582 30.06 21.24 -12.23
C ILE A 582 31.45 20.67 -11.91
N LEU A 583 32.42 21.54 -11.66
CA LEU A 583 33.81 21.18 -11.41
C LEU A 583 34.06 20.72 -9.97
N LEU A 584 33.22 21.15 -9.02
CA LEU A 584 33.39 20.90 -7.59
C LEU A 584 32.85 19.55 -7.12
N ASP A 585 31.76 19.05 -7.71
CA ASP A 585 31.10 17.82 -7.27
C ASP A 585 32.02 16.58 -7.32
N HIS A 586 32.85 16.45 -8.37
CA HIS A 586 33.77 15.29 -8.58
C HIS A 586 35.05 15.69 -9.33
N ILE A 587 36.01 16.27 -8.61
CA ILE A 587 37.15 16.97 -9.22
C ILE A 587 38.13 16.05 -9.97
N ASP A 588 38.34 14.82 -9.49
CA ASP A 588 39.31 13.90 -10.11
C ASP A 588 38.81 13.41 -11.48
N ASP A 589 37.52 13.09 -11.58
CA ASP A 589 36.88 12.69 -12.84
C ASP A 589 36.80 13.87 -13.82
N ALA A 590 36.44 15.05 -13.31
CA ALA A 590 36.44 16.28 -14.12
C ALA A 590 37.83 16.57 -14.69
N LEU A 591 38.90 16.43 -13.90
CA LEU A 591 40.28 16.64 -14.35
C LEU A 591 40.69 15.71 -15.50
N VAL A 592 40.22 14.46 -15.52
CA VAL A 592 40.49 13.53 -16.63
C VAL A 592 39.83 14.05 -17.90
N THR A 593 38.53 14.35 -17.87
CA THR A 593 37.79 14.86 -19.03
C THR A 593 38.33 16.18 -19.53
N LEU A 594 38.67 17.12 -18.64
CA LEU A 594 39.24 18.41 -19.02
C LEU A 594 40.61 18.28 -19.69
N ARG A 595 41.47 17.36 -19.24
CA ARG A 595 42.76 17.09 -19.88
C ARG A 595 42.58 16.45 -21.26
N GLU A 596 41.58 15.60 -21.43
CA GLU A 596 41.25 15.05 -22.74
C GLU A 596 40.81 16.17 -23.70
N LEU A 597 39.93 17.06 -23.27
CA LEU A 597 39.47 18.22 -24.06
C LEU A 597 40.61 19.19 -24.38
N GLN A 598 41.49 19.47 -23.42
CA GLN A 598 42.67 20.29 -23.64
C GLN A 598 43.63 19.64 -24.65
N ALA A 599 43.83 18.32 -24.57
CA ALA A 599 44.68 17.58 -25.51
C ALA A 599 44.12 17.58 -26.94
N LEU A 600 42.79 17.73 -27.10
CA LEU A 600 42.17 17.97 -28.41
C LEU A 600 42.47 19.38 -28.95
N GLY A 601 42.76 20.34 -28.08
CA GLY A 601 42.92 21.76 -28.41
C GLY A 601 41.65 22.58 -28.25
N VAL A 602 40.62 22.04 -27.59
CA VAL A 602 39.41 22.78 -27.21
C VAL A 602 39.72 23.72 -26.06
N LYS A 603 39.21 24.96 -26.12
CA LYS A 603 39.37 25.93 -25.02
C LYS A 603 38.31 25.68 -23.94
N ILE A 604 38.68 25.89 -22.68
CA ILE A 604 37.77 25.71 -21.55
C ILE A 604 37.64 27.06 -20.82
N SER A 605 36.39 27.43 -20.50
CA SER A 605 36.02 28.59 -19.70
C SER A 605 35.25 28.17 -18.45
N ILE A 606 35.47 28.88 -17.34
CA ILE A 606 34.61 28.78 -16.16
C ILE A 606 33.58 29.91 -16.20
N ASP A 607 32.31 29.53 -16.07
CA ASP A 607 31.17 30.45 -15.99
C ASP A 607 30.66 30.66 -14.57
N ASP A 608 29.93 31.76 -14.36
CA ASP A 608 29.33 32.20 -13.07
C ASP A 608 30.33 32.25 -11.90
N PHE A 609 31.60 32.60 -12.17
CA PHE A 609 32.66 32.53 -11.18
C PHE A 609 32.46 33.52 -10.03
N GLY A 610 32.54 33.02 -8.79
CA GLY A 610 32.44 33.85 -7.58
C GLY A 610 31.07 33.80 -6.88
N THR A 611 30.07 33.14 -7.47
CA THR A 611 28.75 32.92 -6.85
C THR A 611 28.71 31.72 -5.89
N GLY A 612 29.77 30.88 -5.88
CA GLY A 612 29.88 29.65 -5.07
C GLY A 612 31.06 29.61 -4.08
N TYR A 613 31.34 28.42 -3.53
CA TYR A 613 32.45 28.18 -2.60
C TYR A 613 33.77 27.93 -3.34
N SER A 614 34.42 28.98 -3.83
CA SER A 614 35.70 28.84 -4.53
C SER A 614 36.83 28.40 -3.60
N SER A 615 37.47 27.28 -3.93
CA SER A 615 38.74 26.86 -3.32
C SER A 615 39.88 27.10 -4.30
N LEU A 616 40.59 28.20 -4.12
CA LEU A 616 41.76 28.62 -4.91
C LEU A 616 42.78 27.49 -5.17
N SER A 617 42.83 26.51 -4.26
CA SER A 617 43.72 25.35 -4.34
C SER A 617 43.47 24.45 -5.57
N TYR A 618 42.23 24.34 -6.06
CA TYR A 618 41.94 23.52 -7.24
C TYR A 618 42.03 24.29 -8.54
N LEU A 619 41.72 25.59 -8.55
CA LEU A 619 41.72 26.39 -9.77
C LEU A 619 43.09 26.35 -10.45
N LYS A 620 44.16 26.31 -9.64
CA LYS A 620 45.55 26.11 -10.08
C LYS A 620 45.80 24.79 -10.82
N LYS A 621 45.01 23.75 -10.56
CA LYS A 621 45.18 22.40 -11.14
C LYS A 621 44.36 22.20 -12.42
N LEU A 622 43.33 23.01 -12.64
CA LEU A 622 42.42 22.84 -13.77
C LEU A 622 43.05 23.39 -15.06
N PRO A 623 42.96 22.67 -16.19
CA PRO A 623 43.48 23.13 -17.47
C PRO A 623 42.52 24.12 -18.16
N ILE A 624 42.19 25.21 -17.46
CA ILE A 624 41.29 26.26 -17.96
C ILE A 624 42.07 27.36 -18.69
N SER A 625 41.38 28.08 -19.56
CA SER A 625 41.97 29.15 -20.37
C SER A 625 41.28 30.50 -20.23
N GLU A 626 40.02 30.51 -19.78
CA GLU A 626 39.21 31.71 -19.62
C GLU A 626 38.41 31.63 -18.32
N LEU A 627 38.15 32.79 -17.72
CA LEU A 627 37.29 32.97 -16.57
C LEU A 627 36.26 34.06 -16.89
N LYS A 628 34.98 33.78 -16.66
CA LYS A 628 33.89 34.73 -16.88
C LYS A 628 33.47 35.36 -15.55
N VAL A 629 33.42 36.68 -15.52
CA VAL A 629 32.91 37.45 -14.38
C VAL A 629 31.40 37.57 -14.53
N ASP A 630 30.67 37.02 -13.57
CA ASP A 630 29.21 36.99 -13.55
C ASP A 630 28.61 38.41 -13.54
N HIS A 631 27.50 38.59 -14.26
CA HIS A 631 26.76 39.85 -14.33
C HIS A 631 26.36 40.41 -12.96
N CYS A 632 26.14 39.57 -11.93
CA CYS A 632 25.80 40.04 -10.58
C CYS A 632 26.86 40.96 -9.97
N PHE A 633 28.14 40.79 -10.32
CA PHE A 633 29.23 41.66 -9.89
C PHE A 633 29.49 42.83 -10.85
N VAL A 634 28.93 42.79 -12.06
CA VAL A 634 29.11 43.83 -13.09
C VAL A 634 27.98 44.86 -13.07
N ARG A 635 26.76 44.44 -12.74
CA ARG A 635 25.53 45.24 -12.86
C ARG A 635 25.62 46.60 -12.17
N ASP A 636 26.12 46.64 -10.94
CA ASP A 636 26.12 47.84 -10.10
C ASP A 636 27.48 48.58 -10.13
N LEU A 637 28.39 48.21 -11.05
CA LEU A 637 29.62 48.96 -11.30
C LEU A 637 29.34 50.29 -12.02
N PRO A 638 30.10 51.36 -11.73
CA PRO A 638 31.15 51.49 -10.71
C PRO A 638 30.62 52.09 -9.39
N HIS A 639 29.34 51.91 -9.05
CA HIS A 639 28.69 52.63 -7.95
C HIS A 639 28.65 51.85 -6.64
N ASN A 640 28.84 50.52 -6.68
CA ASN A 640 28.92 49.67 -5.49
C ASN A 640 30.37 49.31 -5.17
N GLU A 641 30.86 49.72 -3.99
CA GLU A 641 32.23 49.44 -3.54
C GLU A 641 32.51 47.94 -3.38
N ASP A 642 31.53 47.14 -2.95
CA ASP A 642 31.70 45.70 -2.75
C ASP A 642 31.88 44.99 -4.11
N ASP A 643 31.05 45.33 -5.10
CA ASP A 643 31.12 44.75 -6.45
C ASP A 643 32.41 45.16 -7.17
N MET A 644 32.86 46.40 -6.98
CA MET A 644 34.17 46.87 -7.48
C MET A 644 35.32 46.06 -6.85
N ALA A 645 35.29 45.85 -5.54
CA ALA A 645 36.33 45.10 -4.83
C ALA A 645 36.37 43.63 -5.25
N ILE A 646 35.21 42.97 -5.38
CA ILE A 646 35.10 41.58 -5.82
C ILE A 646 35.57 41.45 -7.27
N THR A 647 35.09 42.31 -8.18
CA THR A 647 35.50 42.30 -9.59
C THR A 647 37.02 42.49 -9.72
N ALA A 648 37.61 43.45 -9.01
CA ALA A 648 39.04 43.67 -9.01
C ALA A 648 39.83 42.47 -8.47
N ALA A 649 39.32 41.79 -7.44
CA ALA A 649 39.94 40.58 -6.89
C ALA A 649 39.91 39.41 -7.89
N ILE A 650 38.79 39.23 -8.61
CA ILE A 650 38.65 38.21 -9.65
C ILE A 650 39.63 38.49 -10.80
N LEU A 651 39.73 39.74 -11.25
CA LEU A 651 40.66 40.15 -12.30
C LEU A 651 42.13 39.92 -11.91
N ALA A 652 42.51 40.29 -10.68
CA ALA A 652 43.85 40.06 -10.17
C ALA A 652 44.18 38.55 -10.05
N LEU A 653 43.20 37.72 -9.68
CA LEU A 653 43.36 36.27 -9.61
C LEU A 653 43.59 35.67 -11.00
N ALA A 654 42.80 36.09 -11.98
CA ALA A 654 42.92 35.60 -13.36
C ALA A 654 44.28 35.98 -13.96
N ASP A 655 44.75 37.21 -13.75
CA ASP A 655 46.09 37.65 -14.17
C ASP A 655 47.20 36.80 -13.53
N ALA A 656 47.11 36.55 -12.21
CA ALA A 656 48.07 35.72 -11.48
C ALA A 656 48.12 34.26 -11.97
N LEU A 657 47.03 33.76 -12.56
CA LEU A 657 46.93 32.43 -13.17
C LEU A 657 47.13 32.44 -14.70
N SER A 658 47.37 33.61 -15.29
CA SER A 658 47.49 33.80 -16.75
C SER A 658 46.28 33.30 -17.54
N LEU A 659 45.08 33.59 -17.03
CA LEU A 659 43.79 33.25 -17.66
C LEU A 659 43.24 34.46 -18.42
N ASP A 660 42.61 34.21 -19.57
CA ASP A 660 41.79 35.22 -20.24
C ASP A 660 40.57 35.56 -19.35
N VAL A 661 40.10 36.82 -19.38
CA VAL A 661 38.89 37.23 -18.64
C VAL A 661 37.86 37.84 -19.57
N VAL A 662 36.60 37.44 -19.36
CA VAL A 662 35.44 38.05 -20.01
C VAL A 662 34.48 38.55 -18.93
N ALA A 663 34.12 39.83 -18.97
CA ALA A 663 33.08 40.36 -18.10
C ALA A 663 31.71 40.30 -18.77
N GLU A 664 30.73 39.73 -18.09
CA GLU A 664 29.38 39.56 -18.60
C GLU A 664 28.40 40.64 -18.16
N GLY A 665 27.36 40.85 -18.96
CA GLY A 665 26.27 41.75 -18.62
C GLY A 665 26.67 43.24 -18.59
N VAL A 666 27.63 43.64 -19.43
CA VAL A 666 27.98 45.06 -19.60
C VAL A 666 26.89 45.79 -20.38
N GLU A 667 26.20 46.72 -19.73
CA GLU A 667 25.04 47.45 -20.27
C GLU A 667 25.32 48.93 -20.57
N ASN A 668 26.34 49.54 -19.96
CA ASN A 668 26.67 50.95 -20.13
C ASN A 668 28.18 51.21 -20.29
N GLU A 669 28.54 52.40 -20.79
CA GLU A 669 29.95 52.78 -21.04
C GLU A 669 30.76 52.91 -19.75
N ASP A 670 30.14 53.32 -18.63
CA ASP A 670 30.84 53.49 -17.35
C ASP A 670 31.36 52.15 -16.81
N GLN A 671 30.56 51.08 -16.92
CA GLN A 671 30.97 49.70 -16.61
C GLN A 671 32.13 49.26 -17.52
N ALA A 672 32.03 49.50 -18.83
CA ALA A 672 33.07 49.13 -19.78
C ALA A 672 34.40 49.86 -19.51
N ASN A 673 34.34 51.15 -19.17
CA ASN A 673 35.52 51.95 -18.82
C ASN A 673 36.17 51.45 -17.54
N PHE A 674 35.38 51.18 -16.49
CA PHE A 674 35.90 50.61 -15.23
C PHE A 674 36.58 49.26 -15.45
N LEU A 675 35.98 48.38 -16.27
CA LEU A 675 36.53 47.07 -16.61
C LEU A 675 37.85 47.21 -17.38
N LEU A 676 37.93 48.14 -18.35
CA LEU A 676 39.15 48.41 -19.10
C LEU A 676 40.27 48.93 -18.20
N ASP A 677 39.97 49.88 -17.32
CA ASP A 677 40.92 50.45 -16.36
C ASP A 677 41.41 49.40 -15.36
N SER A 678 40.56 48.44 -15.03
CA SER A 678 40.88 47.30 -14.15
C SER A 678 41.61 46.15 -14.87
N GLY A 679 41.85 46.26 -16.18
CA GLY A 679 42.61 45.30 -16.98
C GLY A 679 41.78 44.24 -17.72
N CYS A 680 40.46 44.29 -17.66
CA CYS A 680 39.57 43.41 -18.42
C CYS A 680 39.36 43.94 -19.84
N GLU A 681 39.94 43.27 -20.84
CA GLU A 681 39.85 43.75 -22.23
C GLU A 681 38.67 43.17 -23.01
N VAL A 682 38.11 42.04 -22.59
CA VAL A 682 37.03 41.38 -23.31
C VAL A 682 35.75 41.48 -22.50
N VAL A 683 34.67 41.91 -23.14
CA VAL A 683 33.37 42.07 -22.49
C VAL A 683 32.26 41.53 -23.37
N GLN A 684 31.16 41.16 -22.73
CA GLN A 684 29.93 40.71 -23.35
C GLN A 684 28.75 41.39 -22.65
N GLY A 685 27.81 41.93 -23.42
CA GLY A 685 26.63 42.58 -22.82
C GLY A 685 25.83 43.43 -23.79
N PHE A 686 24.72 43.97 -23.29
CA PHE A 686 23.73 44.69 -24.08
C PHE A 686 24.19 46.08 -24.54
N LEU A 687 25.30 46.60 -24.00
CA LEU A 687 25.94 47.81 -24.51
C LEU A 687 26.26 47.69 -26.01
N TYR A 688 26.76 46.52 -26.43
CA TYR A 688 27.17 46.27 -27.81
C TYR A 688 26.06 45.62 -28.62
N ASN A 689 25.56 44.47 -28.13
CA ASN A 689 24.47 43.78 -28.80
C ASN A 689 23.72 42.82 -27.89
N LYS A 690 22.43 42.65 -28.20
CA LYS A 690 21.64 41.52 -27.71
C LYS A 690 21.98 40.26 -28.52
N PRO A 691 21.71 39.05 -27.98
CA PRO A 691 21.79 37.83 -28.76
C PRO A 691 20.97 37.95 -30.04
N MET A 692 21.55 37.56 -31.18
CA MET A 692 20.93 37.75 -32.50
C MET A 692 21.05 36.50 -33.38
N PRO A 693 20.19 36.32 -34.40
CA PRO A 693 20.31 35.22 -35.36
C PRO A 693 21.64 35.24 -36.13
N ALA A 694 22.00 34.10 -36.73
CA ALA A 694 23.29 33.92 -37.43
C ALA A 694 23.57 34.97 -38.52
N GLU A 695 22.56 35.32 -39.32
CA GLU A 695 22.68 36.28 -40.41
C GLU A 695 22.93 37.71 -39.90
N GLU A 696 22.19 38.11 -38.87
CA GLU A 696 22.36 39.41 -38.21
C GLU A 696 23.73 39.51 -37.54
N PHE A 697 24.20 38.41 -36.92
CA PHE A 697 25.52 38.34 -36.30
C PHE A 697 26.63 38.55 -37.34
N ALA A 698 26.55 37.87 -38.48
CA ALA A 698 27.52 38.04 -39.55
C ALA A 698 27.58 39.49 -40.06
N ALA A 699 26.42 40.14 -40.23
CA ALA A 699 26.35 41.55 -40.63
C ALA A 699 26.94 42.50 -39.57
N PHE A 700 26.66 42.24 -38.29
CA PHE A 700 27.18 43.00 -37.17
C PHE A 700 28.72 42.94 -37.11
N VAL A 701 29.30 41.73 -37.20
CA VAL A 701 30.76 41.53 -37.18
C VAL A 701 31.45 42.31 -38.29
N LEU A 702 30.91 42.27 -39.51
CA LEU A 702 31.48 43.00 -40.67
C LEU A 702 31.45 44.51 -40.47
N THR A 703 30.35 45.04 -39.93
CA THR A 703 30.18 46.48 -39.72
C THR A 703 31.01 46.98 -38.55
N PHE A 704 31.01 46.28 -37.42
CA PHE A 704 31.73 46.67 -36.22
C PHE A 704 33.25 46.68 -36.46
N ASN A 705 33.79 45.62 -37.08
CA ASN A 705 35.21 45.55 -37.37
C ASN A 705 35.66 46.59 -38.44
N SER A 706 34.78 46.94 -39.39
CA SER A 706 35.11 47.90 -40.46
C SER A 706 35.02 49.37 -40.03
N GLN A 707 34.07 49.73 -39.15
CA GLN A 707 33.93 51.08 -38.61
C GLN A 707 35.19 51.54 -37.87
N TYR A 708 35.85 50.64 -37.15
CA TYR A 708 37.04 50.98 -36.35
C TYR A 708 38.39 50.78 -37.08
N LEU A 709 38.43 49.96 -38.14
CA LEU A 709 39.56 49.94 -39.07
C LEU A 709 39.75 51.28 -39.82
N LEU A 710 38.68 52.06 -39.98
CA LEU A 710 38.72 53.41 -40.58
C LEU A 710 39.04 54.52 -39.54
N ALA A 711 38.66 54.34 -38.27
CA ALA A 711 38.96 55.30 -37.20
C ALA A 711 40.44 55.25 -36.74
N GLY A 712 41.12 54.11 -36.87
CA GLY A 712 42.54 53.93 -36.52
C GLY A 712 43.56 54.40 -37.57
N LYS A 713 43.15 55.18 -38.57
CA LYS A 713 44.02 55.75 -39.63
C LYS A 713 44.10 57.29 -39.64
N VAL A 714 43.88 57.94 -38.49
CA VAL A 714 44.14 59.37 -38.28
C VAL A 714 45.31 59.57 -37.34
#